data_AF-A0A6P3AJJ0-F1
#
_entry.id   AF-A0A6P3AJJ0-F1
#
_cell.length_a   1.000
_cell.length_b   1.000
_cell.length_c   1.000
_cell.angle_alpha   90.00
_cell.angle_beta   90.00
_cell.angle_gamma   90.00
#
_symmetry.space_group_name_H-M   'P 1'
#
loop_
_entity.id
_entity.type
_entity.pdbx_description
1 polymer ?
#
loop_
_entity_poly.entity_id
_entity_poly.type
_entity_poly.pdbx_seq_one_letter_code
_entity_poly.pdbx_strand_id
1 'polypeptide(L)'
;MQSARAGHAELGKLIDQIRTIISSDDSIGNYFDDEHRWLNDRERIWRNDVFRIGLMGVTSSGKSTLVNALLGAELLPRAVRPSSNSLVVCEWGEQLECTIHFDAPGVKPKLLTGSTIARRLKFYADEETNPGNREGVAEIRLRSPDFRFRRGVALVDTPGLDAAGHDDHERLTLEVLLPTVDVVVFLTTCKANSDEKMRDYVCMADELGKPIVVVQNMIDSVVAKLGPKGDEQKSRTEVLAEHRRRVAGVMSKAGLPSVSISQVSARMALEQWDDRSGMPECVGLIQRQLDALAPAIANGRRRQLDGWLNKLIERELKPGDQAAVLRRQRKEAERLSALGQELAARYAWLLEEAARESTDRIAEADALRSEAATLTATNIEAARELKTSVEKWQKRSVKALSELNKRLNAQIGKDCTTLNLRTEDIDLAAKLARPASTLQFETAERSRTVKTEQSSGWGWFKRKVDFFDQNWGYNERTENWTEIRNVDAFRKAVAQAVDKELDFVDGFVEAAVKRIKQIGKQFKDEIAAQERGVLAKMSAASAIVQRKAIAQQLEALLVEPRQAPRAPRADADVTPMTAPVVEPEWHDIDVPAAAASMARLAKLISRRRFPDVRDQVLAGATSRRSRDARRVLMLGYDADSLGEFVNRFWFDTLTVDAGRVEGFASQYFDGGRFDQIAVAVPDADALDKVNDFLTSPCVIFLMLDIQQIGATKSALDRSGIRYGSLKHPIIAVVQSIRELEQSDSIVEALRELKTLCDERGYRLAGALVNDEKDVYSVLANRLLVPDTPFATVAEEQQFIGGLAEYNRKDAAAIIRSWKAVAA
;
A
#
# COMPACT_ATOMS: atom_id res chain seq x y z
N MET A 1 21.57 -20.10 -29.89
CA MET A 1 21.08 -20.48 -28.55
C MET A 1 22.13 -20.55 -27.43
N GLN A 2 23.45 -20.72 -27.68
CA GLN A 2 24.46 -20.44 -26.64
C GLN A 2 24.29 -19.01 -26.09
N SER A 3 24.04 -18.04 -26.98
CA SER A 3 23.67 -16.66 -26.63
C SER A 3 22.34 -16.54 -25.86
N ALA A 4 21.34 -17.38 -26.14
CA ALA A 4 20.05 -17.36 -25.42
C ALA A 4 20.16 -17.98 -24.02
N ARG A 5 20.86 -19.12 -23.89
CA ARG A 5 21.19 -19.74 -22.60
C ARG A 5 22.12 -18.84 -21.78
N ALA A 6 23.06 -18.15 -22.42
CA ALA A 6 23.87 -17.12 -21.79
C ALA A 6 22.99 -15.94 -21.32
N GLY A 7 22.08 -15.45 -22.16
CA GLY A 7 21.13 -14.39 -21.78
C GLY A 7 20.20 -14.80 -20.63
N HIS A 8 19.71 -16.04 -20.61
CA HIS A 8 18.95 -16.59 -19.49
C HIS A 8 19.78 -16.73 -18.20
N ALA A 9 21.04 -17.15 -18.31
CA ALA A 9 21.94 -17.25 -17.18
C ALA A 9 22.34 -15.86 -16.64
N GLU A 10 22.49 -14.87 -17.51
CA GLU A 10 22.70 -13.47 -17.13
C GLU A 10 21.47 -12.86 -16.45
N LEU A 11 20.27 -13.11 -16.99
CA LEU A 11 19.01 -12.72 -16.36
C LEU A 11 18.83 -13.36 -14.97
N GLY A 12 19.15 -14.65 -14.84
CA GLY A 12 19.11 -15.36 -13.54
C GLY A 12 20.07 -14.73 -12.53
N LYS A 13 21.33 -14.46 -12.92
CA LYS A 13 22.30 -13.78 -12.05
C LYS A 13 21.84 -12.39 -11.63
N LEU A 14 21.23 -11.64 -12.54
CA LEU A 14 20.71 -10.31 -12.26
C LEU A 14 19.53 -10.37 -11.26
N ILE A 15 18.61 -11.33 -11.42
CA ILE A 15 17.54 -11.58 -10.46
C ILE A 15 18.10 -11.92 -9.07
N ASP A 16 19.13 -12.78 -9.00
CA ASP A 16 19.77 -13.13 -7.73
C ASP A 16 20.47 -11.94 -7.07
N GLN A 17 21.10 -11.07 -7.85
CA GLN A 17 21.69 -9.82 -7.35
C GLN A 17 20.63 -8.87 -6.79
N ILE A 18 19.53 -8.67 -7.51
CA ILE A 18 18.39 -7.86 -7.05
C ILE A 18 17.85 -8.44 -5.73
N ARG A 19 17.61 -9.75 -5.69
CA ARG A 19 17.12 -10.47 -4.51
C ARG A 19 18.02 -10.27 -3.30
N THR A 20 19.34 -10.35 -3.51
CA THR A 20 20.33 -10.13 -2.44
C THR A 20 20.26 -8.71 -1.87
N ILE A 21 20.06 -7.70 -2.73
CA ILE A 21 19.99 -6.29 -2.32
C ILE A 21 18.71 -6.02 -1.51
N ILE A 22 17.57 -6.55 -1.95
CA ILE A 22 16.27 -6.32 -1.28
C ILE A 22 16.02 -7.26 -0.08
N SER A 23 16.90 -8.24 0.19
CA SER A 23 16.86 -9.13 1.37
C SER A 23 18.02 -8.90 2.34
N SER A 24 18.55 -7.68 2.41
CA SER A 24 19.74 -7.39 3.24
C SER A 24 19.53 -7.57 4.76
N ASP A 25 18.29 -7.50 5.25
CA ASP A 25 17.87 -7.80 6.63
C ASP A 25 16.37 -8.20 6.66
N ASP A 26 15.91 -8.90 7.69
CA ASP A 26 14.55 -9.47 7.83
C ASP A 26 13.46 -8.40 7.76
N SER A 27 13.72 -7.22 8.33
CA SER A 27 12.77 -6.08 8.29
C SER A 27 12.58 -5.51 6.88
N ILE A 28 13.62 -5.60 6.06
CA ILE A 28 13.66 -5.12 4.67
C ILE A 28 13.06 -6.19 3.75
N GLY A 29 13.39 -7.47 3.97
CA GLY A 29 12.81 -8.60 3.24
C GLY A 29 11.28 -8.60 3.31
N ASN A 30 10.72 -8.46 4.51
CA ASN A 30 9.26 -8.39 4.70
C ASN A 30 8.61 -7.18 4.00
N TYR A 31 9.34 -6.08 3.82
CA TYR A 31 8.82 -4.92 3.09
C TYR A 31 8.77 -5.17 1.57
N PHE A 32 9.68 -5.99 1.03
CA PHE A 32 9.78 -6.32 -0.39
C PHE A 32 9.17 -7.70 -0.76
N ASP A 33 8.24 -8.21 0.04
CA ASP A 33 7.62 -9.52 -0.18
C ASP A 33 6.91 -9.63 -1.54
N ASP A 34 6.31 -8.54 -2.01
CA ASP A 34 5.64 -8.47 -3.32
C ASP A 34 6.66 -8.54 -4.46
N GLU A 35 7.79 -7.85 -4.33
CA GLU A 35 8.90 -7.89 -5.27
C GLU A 35 9.54 -9.29 -5.31
N HIS A 36 9.68 -9.94 -4.16
CA HIS A 36 10.13 -11.33 -4.08
C HIS A 36 9.20 -12.28 -4.83
N ARG A 37 7.88 -12.16 -4.62
CA ARG A 37 6.88 -12.96 -5.34
C ARG A 37 6.97 -12.73 -6.85
N TRP A 38 7.02 -11.47 -7.27
CA TRP A 38 7.12 -11.13 -8.69
C TRP A 38 8.39 -11.69 -9.34
N LEU A 39 9.56 -11.55 -8.71
CA LEU A 39 10.83 -12.08 -9.23
C LEU A 39 10.77 -13.61 -9.35
N ASN A 40 10.21 -14.30 -8.36
CA ASN A 40 10.07 -15.76 -8.38
C ASN A 40 9.12 -16.23 -9.51
N ASP A 41 8.01 -15.52 -9.72
CA ASP A 41 7.09 -15.82 -10.81
C ASP A 41 7.72 -15.59 -12.18
N ARG A 42 8.46 -14.49 -12.37
CA ARG A 42 9.16 -14.22 -13.64
C ARG A 42 10.28 -15.20 -13.89
N GLU A 43 11.08 -15.53 -12.88
CA GLU A 43 12.13 -16.54 -12.99
C GLU A 43 11.55 -17.90 -13.39
N ARG A 44 10.43 -18.31 -12.77
CA ARG A 44 9.69 -19.53 -13.11
C ARG A 44 9.19 -19.51 -14.55
N ILE A 45 8.54 -18.42 -14.98
CA ILE A 45 8.01 -18.28 -16.34
C ILE A 45 9.15 -18.30 -17.37
N TRP A 46 10.22 -17.51 -17.15
CA TRP A 46 11.33 -17.39 -18.09
C TRP A 46 12.21 -18.64 -18.14
N ARG A 47 12.33 -19.40 -17.04
CA ARG A 47 13.03 -20.70 -17.06
C ARG A 47 12.24 -21.78 -17.78
N ASN A 48 10.92 -21.73 -17.72
CA ASN A 48 10.04 -22.74 -18.31
C ASN A 48 9.55 -22.38 -19.72
N ASP A 49 9.99 -21.24 -20.26
CA ASP A 49 9.54 -20.77 -21.56
C ASP A 49 10.09 -21.64 -22.69
N VAL A 50 9.19 -22.16 -23.51
CA VAL A 50 9.43 -23.10 -24.61
C VAL A 50 9.15 -22.39 -25.91
N PHE A 51 10.05 -22.48 -26.88
CA PHE A 51 9.76 -21.97 -28.23
C PHE A 51 8.65 -22.80 -28.87
N ARG A 52 7.57 -22.16 -29.31
CA ARG A 52 6.40 -22.83 -29.90
C ARG A 52 6.43 -22.72 -31.43
N ILE A 53 6.46 -23.86 -32.11
CA ILE A 53 6.36 -23.95 -33.56
C ILE A 53 4.92 -24.33 -33.91
N GLY A 54 4.19 -23.48 -34.63
CA GLY A 54 2.86 -23.82 -35.15
C GLY A 54 2.96 -24.55 -36.48
N LEU A 55 2.44 -25.78 -36.57
CA LEU A 55 2.37 -26.53 -37.83
C LEU A 55 1.02 -26.35 -38.50
N MET A 56 1.02 -25.71 -39.66
CA MET A 56 -0.18 -25.41 -40.45
C MET A 56 -0.14 -26.13 -41.80
N GLY A 57 -1.27 -26.39 -42.42
CA GLY A 57 -1.30 -26.92 -43.79
C GLY A 57 -2.61 -27.61 -44.15
N VAL A 58 -2.90 -27.69 -45.45
CA VAL A 58 -4.13 -28.28 -45.99
C VAL A 58 -4.34 -29.73 -45.56
N THR A 59 -5.58 -30.20 -45.55
CA THR A 59 -5.85 -31.60 -45.21
C THR A 59 -5.17 -32.51 -46.23
N SER A 60 -4.69 -33.66 -45.78
CA SER A 60 -3.91 -34.59 -46.61
C SER A 60 -2.53 -34.06 -47.09
N SER A 61 -1.98 -32.98 -46.51
CA SER A 61 -0.60 -32.54 -46.79
C SER A 61 0.49 -33.39 -46.12
N GLY A 62 0.09 -34.36 -45.28
CA GLY A 62 0.99 -35.24 -44.54
C GLY A 62 1.48 -34.66 -43.21
N LYS A 63 0.72 -33.76 -42.56
CA LYS A 63 1.05 -33.19 -41.23
C LYS A 63 1.33 -34.26 -40.17
N SER A 64 0.40 -35.19 -39.96
CA SER A 64 0.57 -36.25 -38.96
C SER A 64 1.78 -37.14 -39.26
N THR A 65 2.06 -37.42 -40.54
CA THR A 65 3.28 -38.14 -40.96
C THR A 65 4.54 -37.34 -40.64
N LEU A 66 4.52 -36.01 -40.87
CA LEU A 66 5.62 -35.12 -40.52
C LEU A 66 5.86 -35.08 -39.01
N VAL A 67 4.79 -34.94 -38.21
CA VAL A 67 4.88 -34.93 -36.74
C VAL A 67 5.44 -36.25 -36.23
N ASN A 68 4.98 -37.40 -36.74
CA ASN A 68 5.53 -38.70 -36.39
C ASN A 68 7.02 -38.82 -36.74
N ALA A 69 7.43 -38.36 -37.92
CA ALA A 69 8.85 -38.34 -38.30
C ALA A 69 9.68 -37.45 -37.36
N LEU A 70 9.14 -36.32 -36.92
CA LEU A 70 9.77 -35.41 -35.96
C LEU A 70 9.81 -35.96 -34.53
N LEU A 71 8.85 -36.79 -34.13
CA LEU A 71 8.83 -37.52 -32.86
C LEU A 71 9.76 -38.74 -32.85
N GLY A 72 10.16 -39.22 -34.04
CA GLY A 72 10.94 -40.42 -34.26
C GLY A 72 10.15 -41.73 -34.13
N ALA A 73 8.82 -41.65 -34.01
CA ALA A 73 7.95 -42.80 -33.84
C ALA A 73 6.56 -42.55 -34.45
N GLU A 74 5.91 -43.62 -34.89
CA GLU A 74 4.55 -43.57 -35.41
C GLU A 74 3.53 -43.60 -34.25
N LEU A 75 3.19 -42.42 -33.74
CA LEU A 75 2.34 -42.25 -32.55
C LEU A 75 0.95 -41.71 -32.91
N LEU A 76 0.91 -40.70 -33.77
CA LEU A 76 -0.33 -40.10 -34.25
C LEU A 76 -0.88 -40.91 -35.43
N PRO A 77 -2.20 -41.16 -35.49
CA PRO A 77 -2.82 -41.86 -36.62
C PRO A 77 -2.63 -41.08 -37.94
N ARG A 78 -2.37 -41.79 -39.05
CA ARG A 78 -2.05 -41.20 -40.37
C ARG A 78 -3.26 -40.62 -41.13
N ALA A 79 -4.47 -40.99 -40.74
CA ALA A 79 -5.73 -40.61 -41.39
C ALA A 79 -6.68 -40.03 -40.34
N VAL A 80 -6.45 -38.78 -39.96
CA VAL A 80 -7.35 -38.06 -39.06
C VAL A 80 -8.27 -37.22 -39.93
N ARG A 81 -9.56 -37.57 -39.98
CA ARG A 81 -10.57 -36.52 -40.13
C ARG A 81 -10.52 -35.74 -38.81
N PRO A 82 -10.42 -34.40 -38.82
CA PRO A 82 -10.29 -33.66 -37.57
C PRO A 82 -11.44 -34.00 -36.63
N SER A 83 -11.15 -34.62 -35.49
CA SER A 83 -12.05 -34.53 -34.35
C SER A 83 -11.89 -33.13 -33.80
N SER A 84 -12.85 -32.29 -34.17
CA SER A 84 -13.02 -30.91 -33.71
C SER A 84 -12.49 -30.68 -32.28
N ASN A 85 -11.52 -29.76 -32.16
CA ASN A 85 -11.12 -29.01 -30.95
C ASN A 85 -9.97 -29.50 -30.03
N SER A 86 -9.22 -30.58 -30.31
CA SER A 86 -8.10 -31.00 -29.44
C SER A 86 -6.72 -30.51 -29.93
N LEU A 87 -5.97 -29.78 -29.10
CA LEU A 87 -4.62 -29.30 -29.39
C LEU A 87 -3.58 -30.41 -29.20
N VAL A 88 -2.67 -30.66 -30.14
CA VAL A 88 -1.56 -31.61 -29.96
C VAL A 88 -0.23 -30.87 -29.81
N VAL A 89 0.46 -31.10 -28.69
CA VAL A 89 1.75 -30.48 -28.36
C VAL A 89 2.82 -31.57 -28.27
N CYS A 90 3.88 -31.45 -29.06
CA CYS A 90 4.99 -32.40 -29.13
C CYS A 90 6.29 -31.75 -28.63
N GLU A 91 6.97 -32.40 -27.69
CA GLU A 91 8.16 -31.88 -27.03
C GLU A 91 9.23 -32.96 -26.83
N TRP A 92 10.45 -32.53 -26.53
CA TRP A 92 11.48 -33.43 -26.06
C TRP A 92 11.18 -33.91 -24.63
N GLY A 93 11.41 -35.20 -24.34
CA GLY A 93 11.32 -35.75 -22.98
C GLY A 93 12.34 -36.85 -22.73
N GLU A 94 12.65 -37.13 -21.46
CA GLU A 94 13.57 -38.22 -21.09
C GLU A 94 13.01 -39.60 -21.41
N GLN A 95 11.69 -39.73 -21.37
CA GLN A 95 10.95 -40.95 -21.69
C GLN A 95 9.84 -40.66 -22.70
N LEU A 96 9.42 -41.69 -23.41
CA LEU A 96 8.26 -41.61 -24.29
C LEU A 96 6.98 -41.62 -23.46
N GLU A 97 6.32 -40.48 -23.39
CA GLU A 97 5.15 -40.23 -22.56
C GLU A 97 4.08 -39.44 -23.32
N CYS A 98 2.81 -39.70 -23.00
CA CYS A 98 1.68 -38.95 -23.52
C CYS A 98 0.77 -38.55 -22.35
N THR A 99 0.50 -37.26 -22.21
CA THR A 99 -0.43 -36.72 -21.22
C THR A 99 -1.66 -36.16 -21.93
N ILE A 100 -2.85 -36.57 -21.51
CA ILE A 100 -4.12 -36.11 -22.07
C ILE A 100 -4.78 -35.21 -21.04
N HIS A 101 -5.07 -33.98 -21.45
CA HIS A 101 -5.79 -32.97 -20.68
C HIS A 101 -7.22 -32.87 -21.22
N PHE A 102 -8.18 -32.71 -20.31
CA PHE A 102 -9.62 -32.68 -20.62
C PHE A 102 -10.19 -31.30 -20.31
N ASP A 103 -11.25 -30.88 -21.03
CA ASP A 103 -11.89 -29.57 -20.90
C ASP A 103 -12.67 -29.40 -19.57
N ALA A 104 -13.04 -30.51 -18.93
CA ALA A 104 -13.86 -30.47 -17.72
C ALA A 104 -13.05 -30.03 -16.47
N PRO A 105 -13.50 -29.00 -15.72
CA PRO A 105 -12.81 -28.52 -14.53
C PRO A 105 -12.71 -29.61 -13.45
N GLY A 106 -11.50 -29.82 -12.92
CA GLY A 106 -11.22 -30.81 -11.86
C GLY A 106 -10.87 -32.22 -12.33
N VAL A 107 -10.92 -32.53 -13.63
CA VAL A 107 -10.48 -33.83 -14.17
C VAL A 107 -8.95 -33.89 -14.21
N LYS A 108 -8.36 -34.91 -13.56
CA LYS A 108 -6.89 -35.09 -13.57
C LYS A 108 -6.39 -35.51 -14.96
N PRO A 109 -5.24 -34.98 -15.42
CA PRO A 109 -4.64 -35.41 -16.67
C PRO A 109 -4.32 -36.91 -16.67
N LYS A 110 -4.50 -37.56 -17.83
CA LYS A 110 -4.25 -38.99 -17.99
C LYS A 110 -2.88 -39.22 -18.60
N LEU A 111 -1.99 -39.89 -17.86
CA LEU A 111 -0.66 -40.27 -18.32
C LEU A 111 -0.67 -41.64 -19.00
N LEU A 112 -0.07 -41.74 -20.18
CA LEU A 112 0.18 -42.95 -20.94
C LEU A 112 1.70 -43.08 -21.17
N THR A 113 2.23 -44.29 -20.99
CA THR A 113 3.67 -44.56 -21.12
C THR A 113 3.95 -45.79 -21.98
N GLY A 114 5.15 -45.82 -22.57
CA GLY A 114 5.66 -46.98 -23.31
C GLY A 114 4.91 -47.32 -24.59
N SER A 115 4.95 -48.60 -24.98
CA SER A 115 4.42 -49.09 -26.27
C SER A 115 2.89 -49.00 -26.42
N THR A 116 2.16 -48.69 -25.35
CA THR A 116 0.70 -48.58 -25.38
C THR A 116 0.18 -47.25 -25.90
N ILE A 117 1.06 -46.23 -26.02
CA ILE A 117 0.70 -44.87 -26.40
C ILE A 117 -0.02 -44.84 -27.75
N ALA A 118 0.57 -45.37 -28.82
CA ALA A 118 -0.04 -45.33 -30.16
C ALA A 118 -1.44 -45.98 -30.20
N ARG A 119 -1.59 -47.16 -29.58
CA ARG A 119 -2.88 -47.87 -29.52
C ARG A 119 -3.92 -47.08 -28.74
N ARG A 120 -3.53 -46.48 -27.61
CA ARG A 120 -4.46 -45.74 -26.75
C ARG A 120 -4.80 -44.36 -27.28
N LEU A 121 -3.86 -43.71 -27.94
CA LEU A 121 -4.02 -42.37 -28.49
C LEU A 121 -5.08 -42.34 -29.59
N LYS A 122 -5.25 -43.46 -30.32
CA LYS A 122 -6.33 -43.65 -31.28
C LYS A 122 -7.70 -43.26 -30.68
N PHE A 123 -8.02 -43.75 -29.48
CA PHE A 123 -9.31 -43.47 -28.81
C PHE A 123 -9.54 -42.00 -28.42
N TYR A 124 -8.52 -41.15 -28.44
CA TYR A 124 -8.64 -39.73 -28.07
C TYR A 124 -8.47 -38.80 -29.26
N ALA A 125 -7.63 -39.16 -30.23
CA ALA A 125 -7.22 -38.30 -31.34
C ALA A 125 -7.81 -38.69 -32.72
N ASP A 126 -8.48 -39.84 -32.82
CA ASP A 126 -9.06 -40.34 -34.07
C ASP A 126 -10.58 -40.17 -34.09
N GLU A 127 -11.10 -39.40 -35.04
CA GLU A 127 -12.53 -39.12 -35.23
C GLU A 127 -13.38 -40.39 -35.45
N GLU A 128 -12.80 -41.48 -36.00
CA GLU A 128 -13.53 -42.75 -36.11
C GLU A 128 -13.89 -43.33 -34.74
N THR A 129 -13.05 -43.07 -33.73
CA THR A 129 -13.21 -43.61 -32.37
C THR A 129 -13.63 -42.58 -31.33
N ASN A 130 -13.43 -41.27 -31.60
CA ASN A 130 -13.84 -40.14 -30.77
C ASN A 130 -14.59 -39.08 -31.60
N PRO A 131 -15.74 -39.42 -32.21
CA PRO A 131 -16.43 -38.52 -33.13
C PRO A 131 -16.93 -37.25 -32.42
N GLY A 132 -16.52 -36.08 -32.90
CA GLY A 132 -16.91 -34.79 -32.33
C GLY A 132 -16.33 -34.51 -30.93
N ASN A 133 -15.19 -35.10 -30.59
CA ASN A 133 -14.50 -34.95 -29.30
C ASN A 133 -15.39 -35.28 -28.07
N ARG A 134 -16.12 -36.39 -28.11
CA ARG A 134 -16.97 -36.89 -27.00
C ARG A 134 -16.19 -37.15 -25.73
N GLU A 135 -14.91 -37.52 -25.83
CA GLU A 135 -14.04 -37.72 -24.69
C GLU A 135 -13.62 -36.40 -24.01
N GLY A 136 -13.98 -35.23 -24.57
CA GLY A 136 -13.76 -33.91 -23.96
C GLY A 136 -12.28 -33.55 -23.85
N VAL A 137 -11.47 -33.89 -24.85
CA VAL A 137 -10.02 -33.70 -24.84
C VAL A 137 -9.67 -32.26 -25.23
N ALA A 138 -8.97 -31.57 -24.34
CA ALA A 138 -8.49 -30.20 -24.52
C ALA A 138 -7.10 -30.17 -25.20
N GLU A 139 -6.14 -30.90 -24.62
CA GLU A 139 -4.75 -30.94 -25.07
C GLU A 139 -4.18 -32.36 -24.96
N ILE A 140 -3.44 -32.78 -25.98
CA ILE A 140 -2.63 -33.99 -25.99
C ILE A 140 -1.17 -33.57 -26.02
N ARG A 141 -0.42 -33.87 -24.96
CA ARG A 141 1.00 -33.57 -24.86
C ARG A 141 1.84 -34.83 -25.02
N LEU A 142 2.61 -34.89 -26.10
CA LEU A 142 3.53 -35.98 -26.43
C LEU A 142 4.98 -35.56 -26.13
N ARG A 143 5.70 -36.41 -25.39
CA ARG A 143 7.11 -36.22 -25.09
C ARG A 143 7.90 -37.43 -25.58
N SER A 144 8.95 -37.19 -26.35
CA SER A 144 9.79 -38.25 -26.92
C SER A 144 11.27 -37.93 -26.73
N PRO A 145 12.12 -38.91 -26.37
CA PRO A 145 13.58 -38.73 -26.36
C PRO A 145 14.14 -38.53 -27.77
N ASP A 146 13.43 -39.05 -28.78
CA ASP A 146 13.77 -38.96 -30.20
C ASP A 146 13.23 -37.70 -30.88
N PHE A 147 12.58 -36.79 -30.15
CA PHE A 147 12.10 -35.55 -30.73
C PHE A 147 13.25 -34.78 -31.40
N ARG A 148 13.11 -34.49 -32.69
CA ARG A 148 14.19 -34.01 -33.56
C ARG A 148 14.53 -32.54 -33.37
N PHE A 149 13.71 -31.79 -32.62
CA PHE A 149 14.09 -30.48 -32.11
C PHE A 149 14.72 -30.59 -30.72
N ARG A 150 15.63 -29.66 -30.41
CA ARG A 150 16.31 -29.61 -29.11
C ARG A 150 15.35 -29.30 -27.96
N ARG A 151 15.80 -29.58 -26.72
CA ARG A 151 15.09 -29.18 -25.47
C ARG A 151 14.70 -27.70 -25.49
N GLY A 152 13.52 -27.38 -24.98
CA GLY A 152 13.00 -26.01 -24.97
C GLY A 152 12.31 -25.60 -26.28
N VAL A 153 11.90 -26.58 -27.11
CA VAL A 153 11.07 -26.39 -28.30
C VAL A 153 9.84 -27.29 -28.19
N ALA A 154 8.67 -26.74 -28.51
CA ALA A 154 7.40 -27.42 -28.60
C ALA A 154 6.82 -27.24 -30.01
N LEU A 155 6.41 -28.35 -30.63
CA LEU A 155 5.68 -28.34 -31.90
C LEU A 155 4.19 -28.46 -31.60
N VAL A 156 3.40 -27.52 -32.08
CA VAL A 156 1.95 -27.44 -31.92
C VAL A 156 1.32 -27.83 -33.25
N ASP A 157 0.67 -28.99 -33.31
CA ASP A 157 -0.06 -29.45 -34.50
C ASP A 157 -1.47 -28.86 -34.47
N THR A 158 -1.85 -28.12 -35.52
CA THR A 158 -3.17 -27.54 -35.65
C THR A 158 -4.08 -28.45 -36.49
N PRO A 159 -5.38 -28.56 -36.18
CA PRO A 159 -6.34 -29.28 -37.03
C PRO A 159 -6.24 -28.90 -38.52
N GLY A 160 -6.48 -29.85 -39.43
CA GLY A 160 -6.26 -29.67 -40.87
C GLY A 160 -7.25 -28.71 -41.55
N LEU A 161 -6.75 -27.91 -42.50
CA LEU A 161 -7.44 -26.78 -43.17
C LEU A 161 -8.47 -27.16 -44.26
N ASP A 162 -9.07 -28.35 -44.18
CA ASP A 162 -10.18 -28.76 -45.06
C ASP A 162 -11.11 -29.76 -44.33
N ALA A 163 -11.62 -29.38 -43.16
CA ALA A 163 -12.75 -30.10 -42.58
C ALA A 163 -14.02 -29.66 -43.33
N ALA A 164 -14.64 -30.58 -44.06
CA ALA A 164 -15.78 -30.28 -44.93
C ALA A 164 -16.88 -29.46 -44.21
N GLY A 165 -17.01 -28.17 -44.56
CA GLY A 165 -18.22 -27.36 -44.32
C GLY A 165 -18.14 -26.16 -43.37
N HIS A 166 -16.99 -25.79 -42.80
CA HIS A 166 -16.93 -24.67 -41.82
C HIS A 166 -15.66 -23.79 -41.92
N ASP A 167 -15.55 -22.96 -42.96
CA ASP A 167 -14.41 -22.03 -43.16
C ASP A 167 -14.23 -21.01 -42.01
N ASP A 168 -15.31 -20.63 -41.31
CA ASP A 168 -15.26 -19.63 -40.22
C ASP A 168 -14.63 -20.16 -38.92
N HIS A 169 -14.84 -21.44 -38.57
CA HIS A 169 -14.28 -22.06 -37.35
C HIS A 169 -12.77 -22.27 -37.47
N GLU A 170 -12.28 -22.51 -38.69
CA GLU A 170 -10.87 -22.69 -39.02
C GLU A 170 -10.08 -21.38 -38.81
N ARG A 171 -10.62 -20.26 -39.31
CA ARG A 171 -10.02 -18.93 -39.12
C ARG A 171 -9.99 -18.51 -37.65
N LEU A 172 -11.09 -18.71 -36.92
CA LEU A 172 -11.18 -18.43 -35.47
C LEU A 172 -10.14 -19.23 -34.67
N THR A 173 -9.97 -20.52 -34.97
CA THR A 173 -8.98 -21.37 -34.30
C THR A 173 -7.55 -20.88 -34.56
N LEU A 174 -7.26 -20.43 -35.78
CA LEU A 174 -5.96 -19.88 -36.14
C LEU A 174 -5.71 -18.49 -35.55
N GLU A 175 -6.72 -17.62 -35.47
CA GLU A 175 -6.62 -16.31 -34.80
C GLU A 175 -6.32 -16.46 -33.30
N VAL A 176 -6.78 -17.53 -32.66
CA VAL A 176 -6.45 -17.85 -31.27
C VAL A 176 -5.06 -18.49 -31.13
N LEU A 177 -4.67 -19.38 -32.05
CA LEU A 177 -3.41 -20.14 -31.94
C LEU A 177 -2.18 -19.36 -32.46
N LEU A 178 -2.30 -18.59 -33.54
CA LEU A 178 -1.20 -17.83 -34.16
C LEU A 178 -0.49 -16.86 -33.19
N PRO A 179 -1.19 -16.12 -32.31
CA PRO A 179 -0.53 -15.28 -31.31
C PRO A 179 0.39 -16.07 -30.37
N THR A 180 0.06 -17.34 -30.10
CA THR A 180 0.72 -18.20 -29.11
C THR A 180 1.97 -18.92 -29.64
N VAL A 181 2.29 -18.81 -30.93
CA VAL A 181 3.47 -19.47 -31.55
C VAL A 181 4.56 -18.47 -31.92
N ASP A 182 5.81 -18.91 -31.92
CA ASP A 182 6.98 -18.10 -32.25
C ASP A 182 7.37 -18.20 -33.72
N VAL A 183 7.21 -19.38 -34.32
CA VAL A 183 7.51 -19.67 -35.73
C VAL A 183 6.37 -20.47 -36.34
N VAL A 184 6.00 -20.13 -37.58
CA VAL A 184 4.98 -20.85 -38.34
C VAL A 184 5.65 -21.74 -39.38
N VAL A 185 5.29 -23.02 -39.38
CA VAL A 185 5.68 -24.00 -40.40
C VAL A 185 4.45 -24.31 -41.25
N PHE A 186 4.44 -23.85 -42.50
CA PHE A 186 3.34 -24.09 -43.42
C PHE A 186 3.64 -25.28 -44.33
N LEU A 187 2.89 -26.38 -44.16
CA LEU A 187 3.03 -27.64 -44.88
C LEU A 187 2.15 -27.67 -46.14
N THR A 188 2.80 -27.86 -47.29
CA THR A 188 2.18 -28.02 -48.61
C THR A 188 2.69 -29.29 -49.30
N THR A 189 2.17 -29.67 -50.47
CA THR A 189 2.56 -30.91 -51.18
C THR A 189 3.10 -30.66 -52.59
N CYS A 190 3.79 -31.67 -53.13
CA CYS A 190 4.14 -31.74 -54.56
C CYS A 190 3.02 -32.25 -55.48
N LYS A 191 1.88 -32.76 -54.95
CA LYS A 191 0.84 -33.46 -55.73
C LYS A 191 -0.31 -32.59 -56.26
N ALA A 192 -0.16 -31.26 -56.19
CA ALA A 192 -1.14 -30.19 -56.46
C ALA A 192 -1.93 -29.72 -55.22
N ASN A 193 -1.92 -28.41 -54.98
CA ASN A 193 -2.56 -27.71 -53.85
C ASN A 193 -3.22 -26.40 -54.34
N SER A 194 -4.18 -25.86 -53.58
CA SER A 194 -4.73 -24.51 -53.81
C SER A 194 -3.70 -23.44 -53.39
N ASP A 195 -3.23 -22.66 -54.37
CA ASP A 195 -2.26 -21.58 -54.14
C ASP A 195 -2.90 -20.40 -53.39
N GLU A 196 -4.24 -20.23 -53.48
CA GLU A 196 -4.99 -19.16 -52.81
C GLU A 196 -5.03 -19.38 -51.30
N LYS A 197 -5.44 -20.57 -50.83
CA LYS A 197 -5.46 -20.89 -49.39
C LYS A 197 -4.08 -20.74 -48.75
N MET A 198 -3.03 -21.19 -49.44
CA MET A 198 -1.65 -21.02 -48.97
C MET A 198 -1.30 -19.55 -48.77
N ARG A 199 -1.67 -18.68 -49.71
CA ARG A 199 -1.39 -17.24 -49.63
C ARG A 199 -2.08 -16.62 -48.41
N ASP A 200 -3.35 -16.91 -48.18
CA ASP A 200 -4.14 -16.27 -47.14
C ASP A 200 -3.58 -16.57 -45.73
N TYR A 201 -3.22 -17.81 -45.43
CA TYR A 201 -2.64 -18.19 -44.13
C TYR A 201 -1.23 -17.62 -43.91
N VAL A 202 -0.43 -17.58 -44.97
CA VAL A 202 0.91 -17.01 -44.89
C VAL A 202 0.82 -15.49 -44.64
N CYS A 203 -0.12 -14.79 -45.28
CA CYS A 203 -0.38 -13.38 -44.99
C CYS A 203 -0.82 -13.14 -43.54
N MET A 204 -1.74 -13.96 -43.00
CA MET A 204 -2.14 -13.84 -41.58
C MET A 204 -0.97 -13.99 -40.59
N ALA A 205 -0.06 -14.94 -40.84
CA ALA A 205 1.13 -15.12 -40.00
C ALA A 205 2.11 -13.95 -40.13
N ASP A 206 2.24 -13.37 -41.33
CA ASP A 206 3.11 -12.23 -41.60
C ASP A 206 2.58 -10.92 -41.01
N GLU A 207 1.26 -10.70 -41.02
CA GLU A 207 0.61 -9.56 -40.34
C GLU A 207 0.94 -9.53 -38.84
N LEU A 208 1.11 -10.70 -38.22
CA LEU A 208 1.55 -10.85 -36.83
C LEU A 208 3.07 -10.81 -36.65
N GLY A 209 3.84 -10.58 -37.72
CA GLY A 209 5.29 -10.47 -37.73
C GLY A 209 6.02 -11.78 -37.40
N LYS A 210 5.38 -12.94 -37.58
CA LYS A 210 5.94 -14.24 -37.23
C LYS A 210 6.83 -14.77 -38.36
N PRO A 211 8.03 -15.31 -38.10
CA PRO A 211 8.82 -15.98 -39.13
C PRO A 211 8.10 -17.21 -39.69
N ILE A 212 8.15 -17.36 -41.02
CA ILE A 212 7.45 -18.42 -41.75
C ILE A 212 8.46 -19.33 -42.47
N VAL A 213 8.27 -20.63 -42.32
CA VAL A 213 8.97 -21.67 -43.09
C VAL A 213 7.95 -22.47 -43.88
N VAL A 214 8.07 -22.48 -45.20
CA VAL A 214 7.21 -23.30 -46.07
C VAL A 214 7.87 -24.65 -46.32
N VAL A 215 7.17 -25.72 -45.98
CA VAL A 215 7.64 -27.10 -46.15
C VAL A 215 6.79 -27.78 -47.23
N GLN A 216 7.41 -28.13 -48.34
CA GLN A 216 6.77 -28.84 -49.45
C GLN A 216 7.06 -30.33 -49.35
N ASN A 217 6.07 -31.08 -48.87
CA ASN A 217 6.13 -32.50 -48.58
C ASN A 217 5.83 -33.38 -49.82
N MET A 218 6.07 -34.69 -49.67
CA MET A 218 5.83 -35.74 -50.68
C MET A 218 6.76 -35.69 -51.89
N ILE A 219 8.02 -35.27 -51.73
CA ILE A 219 9.01 -35.31 -52.82
C ILE A 219 9.27 -36.73 -53.35
N ASP A 220 8.98 -37.76 -52.55
CA ASP A 220 9.09 -39.18 -52.91
C ASP A 220 8.05 -39.61 -53.95
N SER A 221 6.99 -38.80 -54.13
CA SER A 221 5.97 -39.06 -55.14
C SER A 221 6.22 -38.42 -56.49
N VAL A 222 7.23 -37.55 -56.59
CA VAL A 222 7.58 -36.87 -57.83
C VAL A 222 8.37 -37.84 -58.71
N VAL A 223 7.88 -38.03 -59.93
CA VAL A 223 8.50 -38.87 -60.96
C VAL A 223 9.04 -38.00 -62.10
N ALA A 224 10.00 -38.53 -62.85
CA ALA A 224 10.49 -37.85 -64.06
C ALA A 224 9.36 -37.69 -65.08
N LYS A 225 9.35 -36.56 -65.79
CA LYS A 225 8.33 -36.29 -66.81
C LYS A 225 8.77 -36.96 -68.11
N LEU A 226 8.01 -37.97 -68.54
CA LEU A 226 8.25 -38.66 -69.80
C LEU A 226 7.51 -37.95 -70.95
N GLY A 227 8.16 -37.92 -72.11
CA GLY A 227 7.58 -37.43 -73.35
C GLY A 227 6.61 -38.44 -73.97
N PRO A 228 5.91 -38.05 -75.06
CA PRO A 228 5.00 -38.94 -75.78
C PRO A 228 5.66 -40.22 -76.32
N LYS A 229 6.99 -40.25 -76.43
CA LYS A 229 7.79 -41.40 -76.89
C LYS A 229 8.44 -42.19 -75.75
N GLY A 230 8.14 -41.86 -74.49
CA GLY A 230 8.73 -42.51 -73.31
C GLY A 230 10.14 -42.04 -72.96
N ASP A 231 10.66 -41.03 -73.66
CA ASP A 231 11.93 -40.35 -73.38
C ASP A 231 11.81 -39.41 -72.17
N GLU A 232 12.82 -39.36 -71.31
CA GLU A 232 12.85 -38.48 -70.15
C GLU A 232 12.99 -37.01 -70.61
N GLN A 233 11.89 -36.25 -70.58
CA GLN A 233 11.88 -34.83 -70.96
C GLN A 233 12.35 -33.93 -69.82
N LYS A 234 12.05 -34.30 -68.58
CA LYS A 234 12.53 -33.62 -67.38
C LYS A 234 12.83 -34.64 -66.31
N SER A 235 14.01 -34.51 -65.73
CA SER A 235 14.40 -35.30 -64.57
C SER A 235 13.59 -34.96 -63.33
N ARG A 236 13.56 -35.88 -62.37
CA ARG A 236 12.88 -35.69 -61.08
C ARG A 236 13.36 -34.42 -60.36
N THR A 237 14.66 -34.11 -60.43
CA THR A 237 15.26 -32.91 -59.83
C THR A 237 14.80 -31.63 -60.50
N GLU A 238 14.67 -31.61 -61.83
CA GLU A 238 14.15 -30.47 -62.57
C GLU A 238 12.67 -30.21 -62.27
N VAL A 239 11.86 -31.27 -62.15
CA VAL A 239 10.45 -31.17 -61.76
C VAL A 239 10.31 -30.63 -60.33
N LEU A 240 11.13 -31.10 -59.38
CA LEU A 240 11.16 -30.57 -58.02
C LEU A 240 11.56 -29.09 -57.98
N ALA A 241 12.56 -28.68 -58.77
CA ALA A 241 12.98 -27.29 -58.86
C ALA A 241 11.89 -26.37 -59.48
N GLU A 242 11.11 -26.88 -60.43
CA GLU A 242 9.94 -26.17 -60.97
C GLU A 242 8.84 -26.00 -59.92
N HIS A 243 8.52 -27.05 -59.16
CA HIS A 243 7.56 -26.96 -58.05
C HIS A 243 8.01 -25.98 -56.97
N ARG A 244 9.30 -25.96 -56.61
CA ARG A 244 9.86 -25.00 -55.66
C ARG A 244 9.72 -23.56 -56.17
N ARG A 245 10.05 -23.32 -57.44
CA ARG A 245 9.90 -21.99 -58.09
C ARG A 245 8.44 -21.54 -58.13
N ARG A 246 7.50 -22.46 -58.37
CA ARG A 246 6.06 -22.17 -58.32
C ARG A 246 5.65 -21.66 -56.94
N VAL A 247 6.03 -22.38 -55.87
CA VAL A 247 5.75 -21.96 -54.49
C VAL A 247 6.40 -20.61 -54.18
N ALA A 248 7.66 -20.41 -54.56
CA ALA A 248 8.33 -19.13 -54.39
C ALA A 248 7.61 -17.98 -55.12
N GLY A 249 7.07 -18.23 -56.32
CA GLY A 249 6.26 -17.26 -57.06
C GLY A 249 4.94 -16.91 -56.36
N VAL A 250 4.27 -17.89 -55.74
CA VAL A 250 3.06 -17.65 -54.92
C VAL A 250 3.40 -16.77 -53.72
N MET A 251 4.50 -17.07 -53.02
CA MET A 251 4.97 -16.29 -51.87
C MET A 251 5.36 -14.87 -52.25
N SER A 252 6.05 -14.69 -53.39
CA SER A 252 6.38 -13.37 -53.89
C SER A 252 5.14 -12.55 -54.23
N LYS A 253 4.09 -13.16 -54.79
CA LYS A 253 2.79 -12.50 -55.04
C LYS A 253 2.04 -12.17 -53.74
N ALA A 254 2.34 -12.88 -52.65
CA ALA A 254 1.82 -12.62 -51.30
C ALA A 254 2.56 -11.48 -50.58
N GLY A 255 3.56 -10.84 -51.20
CA GLY A 255 4.42 -9.85 -50.55
C GLY A 255 5.63 -10.44 -49.80
N LEU A 256 5.89 -11.75 -49.95
CA LEU A 256 6.91 -12.49 -49.19
C LEU A 256 7.96 -13.14 -50.09
N PRO A 257 8.80 -12.36 -50.79
CA PRO A 257 9.79 -12.90 -51.72
C PRO A 257 10.94 -13.67 -51.04
N SER A 258 11.14 -13.48 -49.73
CA SER A 258 12.30 -14.02 -48.98
C SER A 258 11.93 -15.19 -48.05
N VAL A 259 10.74 -15.78 -48.20
CA VAL A 259 10.32 -16.89 -47.33
C VAL A 259 11.19 -18.13 -47.54
N SER A 260 11.54 -18.80 -46.45
CA SER A 260 12.36 -20.01 -46.52
C SER A 260 11.51 -21.21 -46.96
N ILE A 261 11.91 -21.88 -48.04
CA ILE A 261 11.23 -23.06 -48.59
C ILE A 261 12.12 -24.29 -48.42
N SER A 262 11.57 -25.38 -47.88
CA SER A 262 12.21 -26.69 -47.79
C SER A 262 11.36 -27.74 -48.49
N GLN A 263 11.98 -28.67 -49.23
CA GLN A 263 11.27 -29.78 -49.89
C GLN A 263 11.64 -31.08 -49.18
N VAL A 264 10.64 -31.85 -48.74
CA VAL A 264 10.84 -33.00 -47.85
C VAL A 264 10.00 -34.22 -48.22
N SER A 265 10.42 -35.40 -47.75
CA SER A 265 9.57 -36.58 -47.65
C SER A 265 9.50 -37.00 -46.18
N ALA A 266 8.39 -36.65 -45.53
CA ALA A 266 8.10 -37.11 -44.17
C ALA A 266 8.04 -38.64 -44.08
N ARG A 267 7.57 -39.32 -45.14
CA ARG A 267 7.51 -40.79 -45.20
C ARG A 267 8.90 -41.40 -45.18
N MET A 268 9.80 -40.94 -46.04
CA MET A 268 11.18 -41.42 -46.07
C MET A 268 11.87 -41.14 -44.73
N ALA A 269 11.66 -39.97 -44.12
CA ALA A 269 12.26 -39.62 -42.83
C ALA A 269 11.76 -40.47 -41.66
N LEU A 270 10.50 -40.92 -41.71
CA LEU A 270 9.93 -41.84 -40.72
C LEU A 270 10.51 -43.26 -40.87
N GLU A 271 10.81 -43.69 -42.10
CA GLU A 271 11.50 -44.96 -42.38
C GLU A 271 12.99 -44.88 -41.99
N GLN A 272 13.66 -43.79 -42.37
CA GLN A 272 15.06 -43.53 -42.09
C GLN A 272 15.35 -42.02 -42.11
N TRP A 273 15.83 -41.49 -40.98
CA TRP A 273 16.16 -40.06 -40.85
C TRP A 273 17.51 -39.74 -41.51
N ASP A 274 17.50 -39.40 -42.80
CA ASP A 274 18.69 -39.03 -43.56
C ASP A 274 18.45 -37.92 -44.61
N ASP A 275 19.53 -37.47 -45.24
CA ASP A 275 19.53 -36.35 -46.18
C ASP A 275 18.64 -36.56 -47.41
N ARG A 276 18.37 -37.82 -47.81
CA ARG A 276 17.52 -38.13 -48.97
C ARG A 276 16.08 -37.70 -48.74
N SER A 277 15.67 -37.59 -47.47
CA SER A 277 14.34 -37.12 -47.08
C SER A 277 14.21 -35.59 -47.08
N GLY A 278 15.32 -34.85 -47.09
CA GLY A 278 15.32 -33.38 -46.90
C GLY A 278 14.96 -32.90 -45.47
N MET A 279 14.56 -33.81 -44.57
CA MET A 279 14.15 -33.45 -43.21
C MET A 279 15.27 -32.90 -42.31
N PRO A 280 16.51 -33.43 -42.34
CA PRO A 280 17.60 -32.86 -41.55
C PRO A 280 17.85 -31.38 -41.87
N GLU A 281 17.85 -31.02 -43.16
CA GLU A 281 18.01 -29.64 -43.61
C GLU A 281 16.81 -28.77 -43.19
N CYS A 282 15.59 -29.29 -43.32
CA CYS A 282 14.36 -28.61 -42.88
C CYS A 282 14.39 -28.27 -41.39
N VAL A 283 14.75 -29.23 -40.53
CA VAL A 283 14.90 -29.01 -39.09
C VAL A 283 15.99 -27.99 -38.81
N GLY A 284 17.14 -28.07 -39.49
CA GLY A 284 18.22 -27.09 -39.35
C GLY A 284 17.80 -25.66 -39.73
N LEU A 285 16.99 -25.51 -40.78
CA LEU A 285 16.43 -24.23 -41.20
C LEU A 285 15.48 -23.64 -40.15
N ILE A 286 14.52 -24.44 -39.66
CA ILE A 286 13.58 -24.02 -38.60
C ILE A 286 14.38 -23.65 -37.33
N GLN A 287 15.43 -24.43 -37.02
CA GLN A 287 16.25 -24.17 -35.86
C GLN A 287 17.01 -22.84 -35.93
N ARG A 288 17.49 -22.46 -37.13
CA ARG A 288 18.11 -21.14 -37.37
C ARG A 288 17.13 -19.98 -37.16
N GLN A 289 15.88 -20.13 -37.58
CA GLN A 289 14.83 -19.12 -37.33
C GLN A 289 14.57 -18.93 -35.83
N LEU A 290 14.45 -20.04 -35.08
CA LEU A 290 14.34 -20.00 -33.63
C LEU A 290 15.58 -19.37 -32.96
N ASP A 291 16.77 -19.66 -33.47
CA ASP A 291 18.01 -19.06 -32.97
C ASP A 291 18.09 -17.55 -33.21
N ALA A 292 17.51 -17.04 -34.31
CA ALA A 292 17.44 -15.62 -34.63
C ALA A 292 16.45 -14.86 -33.73
N LEU A 293 15.38 -15.51 -33.26
CA LEU A 293 14.39 -14.91 -32.35
C LEU A 293 14.90 -14.80 -30.91
N ALA A 294 15.78 -15.70 -30.51
CA ALA A 294 16.18 -15.84 -29.11
C ALA A 294 16.80 -14.56 -28.48
N PRO A 295 17.66 -13.79 -29.19
CA PRO A 295 18.16 -12.51 -28.69
C PRO A 295 17.05 -11.47 -28.49
N ALA A 296 16.07 -11.41 -29.39
CA ALA A 296 14.96 -10.44 -29.30
C ALA A 296 14.08 -10.71 -28.07
N ILE A 297 13.82 -11.99 -27.78
CA ILE A 297 13.07 -12.40 -26.59
C ILE A 297 13.87 -12.12 -25.31
N ALA A 298 15.16 -12.45 -25.29
CA ALA A 298 16.03 -12.16 -24.15
C ALA A 298 16.10 -10.64 -23.85
N ASN A 299 16.24 -9.81 -24.90
CA ASN A 299 16.23 -8.36 -24.78
C ASN A 299 14.86 -7.80 -24.37
N GLY A 300 13.76 -8.44 -24.77
CA GLY A 300 12.41 -8.12 -24.31
C GLY A 300 12.24 -8.35 -22.81
N ARG A 301 12.69 -9.52 -22.32
CA ARG A 301 12.67 -9.86 -20.88
C ARG A 301 13.58 -8.94 -20.08
N ARG A 302 14.76 -8.61 -20.60
CA ARG A 302 15.66 -7.64 -19.98
C ARG A 302 15.00 -6.27 -19.84
N ARG A 303 14.39 -5.75 -20.91
CA ARG A 303 13.63 -4.49 -20.86
C ARG A 303 12.45 -4.54 -19.88
N GLN A 304 11.76 -5.68 -19.77
CA GLN A 304 10.69 -5.85 -18.79
C GLN A 304 11.23 -5.78 -17.35
N LEU A 305 12.37 -6.42 -17.09
CA LEU A 305 13.04 -6.37 -15.79
C LEU A 305 13.55 -4.95 -15.47
N ASP A 306 14.22 -4.30 -16.42
CA ASP A 306 14.72 -2.93 -16.27
C ASP A 306 13.57 -1.93 -16.05
N GLY A 307 12.46 -2.06 -16.79
CA GLY A 307 11.28 -1.22 -16.61
C GLY A 307 10.58 -1.42 -15.27
N TRP A 308 10.56 -2.66 -14.75
CA TRP A 308 10.09 -2.94 -13.40
C TRP A 308 11.05 -2.36 -12.34
N LEU A 309 12.36 -2.53 -12.53
CA LEU A 309 13.39 -2.06 -11.62
C LEU A 309 13.40 -0.53 -11.53
N ASN A 310 13.20 0.18 -12.65
CA ASN A 310 13.07 1.64 -12.68
C ASN A 310 11.87 2.11 -11.84
N LYS A 311 10.70 1.47 -11.98
CA LYS A 311 9.52 1.81 -11.16
C LYS A 311 9.77 1.59 -9.68
N LEU A 312 10.47 0.52 -9.33
CA LEU A 312 10.87 0.22 -7.96
C LEU A 312 11.82 1.29 -7.41
N ILE A 313 12.86 1.65 -8.17
CA ILE A 313 13.84 2.69 -7.81
C ILE A 313 13.14 4.05 -7.65
N GLU A 314 12.29 4.46 -8.60
CA GLU A 314 11.53 5.70 -8.52
C GLU A 314 10.62 5.74 -7.29
N ARG A 315 9.95 4.62 -6.95
CA ARG A 315 9.11 4.52 -5.75
C ARG A 315 9.93 4.78 -4.48
N GLU A 316 11.12 4.22 -4.39
CA GLU A 316 11.97 4.30 -3.19
C GLU A 316 12.82 5.59 -3.14
N LEU A 317 13.03 6.28 -4.28
CA LEU A 317 13.78 7.55 -4.37
C LEU A 317 12.91 8.81 -4.24
N LYS A 318 11.58 8.72 -4.39
CA LYS A 318 10.69 9.90 -4.30
C LYS A 318 10.84 10.62 -2.94
N PRO A 319 10.92 11.97 -2.94
CA PRO A 319 11.62 12.70 -1.90
C PRO A 319 10.82 12.77 -0.60
N GLY A 320 11.54 12.63 0.50
CA GLY A 320 11.25 13.35 1.72
C GLY A 320 12.59 13.64 2.37
N ASP A 321 12.79 14.85 2.91
CA ASP A 321 14.02 15.26 3.58
C ASP A 321 14.16 14.60 4.98
N GLN A 322 14.21 13.28 4.97
CA GLN A 322 14.23 12.44 6.17
C GLN A 322 15.59 12.47 6.86
N ALA A 323 16.65 12.84 6.15
CA ALA A 323 17.94 13.14 6.74
C ALA A 323 17.88 14.43 7.60
N ALA A 324 17.12 15.45 7.17
CA ALA A 324 16.82 16.60 8.02
C ALA A 324 15.90 16.23 9.20
N VAL A 325 14.89 15.37 8.98
CA VAL A 325 14.02 14.88 10.05
C VAL A 325 14.81 14.10 11.10
N LEU A 326 15.70 13.17 10.70
CA LEU A 326 16.57 12.42 11.62
C LEU A 326 17.52 13.32 12.40
N ARG A 327 18.13 14.32 11.74
CA ARG A 327 18.98 15.33 12.42
C ARG A 327 18.18 16.13 13.46
N ARG A 328 16.94 16.52 13.13
CA ARG A 328 16.05 17.24 14.04
C ARG A 328 15.61 16.39 15.23
N GLN A 329 15.21 15.13 15.00
CA GLN A 329 14.81 14.21 16.07
C GLN A 329 15.98 13.87 17.01
N ARG A 330 17.20 13.71 16.48
CA ARG A 330 18.40 13.47 17.30
C ARG A 330 18.71 14.65 18.22
N LYS A 331 18.62 15.88 17.72
CA LYS A 331 18.78 17.10 18.52
C LYS A 331 17.69 17.23 19.59
N GLU A 332 16.47 16.79 19.29
CA GLU A 332 15.38 16.79 20.26
C GLU A 332 15.58 15.74 21.36
N ALA A 333 16.08 14.54 21.03
CA ALA A 333 16.45 13.54 22.02
C ALA A 333 17.55 14.03 22.98
N GLU A 334 18.57 14.71 22.45
CA GLU A 334 19.64 15.33 23.25
C GLU A 334 19.07 16.42 24.19
N ARG A 335 18.16 17.25 23.69
CA ARG A 335 17.47 18.27 24.49
C ARG A 335 16.64 17.66 25.63
N LEU A 336 15.85 16.61 25.34
CA LEU A 336 14.99 15.96 26.34
C LEU A 336 15.80 15.29 27.45
N SER A 337 16.91 14.64 27.09
CA SER A 337 17.84 14.03 28.05
C SER A 337 18.47 15.08 28.98
N ALA A 338 18.96 16.20 28.41
CA ALA A 338 19.50 17.31 29.20
C ALA A 338 18.43 17.91 30.14
N LEU A 339 17.22 18.15 29.64
CA LEU A 339 16.10 18.66 30.45
C LEU A 339 15.72 17.70 31.59
N GLY A 340 15.74 16.40 31.34
CA GLY A 340 15.47 15.38 32.36
C GLY A 340 16.49 15.41 33.50
N GLN A 341 17.77 15.59 33.17
CA GLN A 341 18.84 15.74 34.18
C GLN A 341 18.69 17.03 34.98
N GLU A 342 18.38 18.16 34.31
CA GLU A 342 18.15 19.44 34.97
C GLU A 342 16.96 19.41 35.93
N LEU A 343 15.83 18.82 35.52
CA LEU A 343 14.66 18.69 36.39
C LEU A 343 14.93 17.74 37.56
N ALA A 344 15.61 16.61 37.33
CA ALA A 344 15.98 15.70 38.41
C ALA A 344 16.85 16.38 39.47
N ALA A 345 17.87 17.14 39.05
CA ALA A 345 18.74 17.89 39.95
C ALA A 345 17.96 18.98 40.72
N ARG A 346 17.08 19.70 40.03
CA ARG A 346 16.26 20.78 40.63
C ARG A 346 15.28 20.26 41.68
N TYR A 347 14.61 19.15 41.40
CA TYR A 347 13.65 18.55 42.34
C TYR A 347 14.36 17.86 43.52
N ALA A 348 15.57 17.33 43.32
CA ALA A 348 16.41 16.88 44.43
C ALA A 348 16.81 18.05 45.35
N TRP A 349 17.21 19.18 44.77
CA TRP A 349 17.53 20.39 45.54
C TRP A 349 16.32 20.94 46.32
N LEU A 350 15.13 20.97 45.72
CA LEU A 350 13.90 21.38 46.40
C LEU A 350 13.53 20.47 47.59
N LEU A 351 13.83 19.17 47.49
CA LEU A 351 13.65 18.24 48.61
C LEU A 351 14.60 18.56 49.76
N GLU A 352 15.87 18.88 49.45
CA GLU A 352 16.83 19.32 50.47
C GLU A 352 16.42 20.65 51.11
N GLU A 353 15.99 21.64 50.31
CA GLU A 353 15.54 22.94 50.81
C GLU A 353 14.36 22.79 51.79
N ALA A 354 13.36 21.97 51.43
CA ALA A 354 12.22 21.68 52.30
C ALA A 354 12.63 20.99 53.62
N ALA A 355 13.59 20.06 53.57
CA ALA A 355 14.08 19.37 54.76
C ALA A 355 14.92 20.27 55.69
N ARG A 356 15.65 21.24 55.13
CA ARG A 356 16.43 22.22 55.91
C ARG A 356 15.53 23.10 56.77
N GLU A 357 14.35 23.50 56.28
CA GLU A 357 13.43 24.32 57.07
C GLU A 357 12.97 23.62 58.36
N SER A 358 12.71 22.32 58.35
CA SER A 358 12.40 21.58 59.60
C SER A 358 13.61 21.55 60.54
N THR A 359 14.81 21.27 60.00
CA THR A 359 16.06 21.20 60.77
C THR A 359 16.39 22.53 61.48
N ASP A 360 16.27 23.65 60.76
CA ASP A 360 16.54 24.98 61.30
C ASP A 360 15.54 25.35 62.41
N ARG A 361 14.26 24.99 62.26
CA ARG A 361 13.24 25.27 63.28
C ARG A 361 13.41 24.40 64.52
N ILE A 362 13.85 23.15 64.38
CA ILE A 362 14.19 22.27 65.51
C ILE A 362 15.36 22.86 66.30
N ALA A 363 16.43 23.32 65.63
CA ALA A 363 17.58 23.93 66.30
C ALA A 363 17.18 25.21 67.08
N GLU A 364 16.33 26.05 66.49
CA GLU A 364 15.79 27.24 67.16
C GLU A 364 14.87 26.88 68.34
N ALA A 365 14.06 25.83 68.20
CA ALA A 365 13.19 25.31 69.26
C ALA A 365 13.99 24.79 70.46
N ASP A 366 15.10 24.09 70.23
CA ASP A 366 15.97 23.59 71.29
C ASP A 366 16.66 24.72 72.06
N ALA A 367 17.04 25.80 71.37
CA ALA A 367 17.53 27.02 72.02
C ALA A 367 16.47 27.64 72.94
N LEU A 368 15.21 27.75 72.49
CA LEU A 368 14.10 28.28 73.29
C LEU A 368 13.78 27.38 74.50
N ARG A 369 13.84 26.06 74.34
CA ARG A 369 13.66 25.10 75.44
C ARG A 369 14.79 25.21 76.48
N SER A 370 16.03 25.37 76.03
CA SER A 370 17.20 25.58 76.89
C SER A 370 17.08 26.89 77.68
N GLU A 371 16.67 27.98 77.02
CA GLU A 371 16.40 29.26 77.67
C GLU A 371 15.29 29.13 78.73
N ALA A 372 14.19 28.43 78.41
CA ALA A 372 13.12 28.15 79.37
C ALA A 372 13.59 27.36 80.61
N ALA A 373 14.52 26.41 80.42
CA ALA A 373 15.05 25.56 81.48
C ALA A 373 15.92 26.32 82.50
N THR A 374 16.47 27.48 82.13
CA THR A 374 17.28 28.32 83.04
C THR A 374 16.47 29.32 83.87
N LEU A 375 15.17 29.48 83.60
CA LEU A 375 14.31 30.45 84.31
C LEU A 375 14.04 30.08 85.77
N THR A 376 14.25 31.00 86.71
CA THR A 376 13.85 30.84 88.12
C THR A 376 12.59 31.66 88.46
N ALA A 377 12.03 31.48 89.66
CA ALA A 377 10.79 32.16 90.10
C ALA A 377 10.87 33.70 90.11
N THR A 378 12.07 34.25 90.19
CA THR A 378 12.34 35.70 90.26
C THR A 378 12.62 36.34 88.89
N ASN A 379 12.75 35.56 87.81
CA ASN A 379 13.21 36.02 86.49
C ASN A 379 12.05 36.49 85.58
N ILE A 380 11.24 37.45 86.01
CA ILE A 380 10.04 37.89 85.27
C ILE A 380 10.37 38.55 83.93
N GLU A 381 11.40 39.40 83.89
CA GLU A 381 11.79 40.10 82.66
C GLU A 381 12.26 39.11 81.60
N ALA A 382 13.12 38.16 81.98
CA ALA A 382 13.55 37.06 81.13
C ALA A 382 12.38 36.17 80.65
N ALA A 383 11.35 35.95 81.47
CA ALA A 383 10.15 35.20 81.05
C ALA A 383 9.27 35.99 80.03
N ARG A 384 9.19 37.33 80.15
CA ARG A 384 8.52 38.19 79.16
C ARG A 384 9.30 38.24 77.84
N GLU A 385 10.62 38.32 77.93
CA GLU A 385 11.51 38.26 76.77
C GLU A 385 11.39 36.91 76.06
N LEU A 386 11.46 35.80 76.80
CA LEU A 386 11.29 34.45 76.24
C LEU A 386 9.92 34.27 75.56
N LYS A 387 8.83 34.73 76.18
CA LYS A 387 7.49 34.72 75.55
C LYS A 387 7.52 35.45 74.20
N THR A 388 8.14 36.64 74.17
CA THR A 388 8.26 37.44 72.96
C THR A 388 9.12 36.75 71.90
N SER A 389 10.20 36.09 72.32
CA SER A 389 11.08 35.29 71.46
C SER A 389 10.36 34.10 70.83
N VAL A 390 9.54 33.37 71.61
CA VAL A 390 8.69 32.28 71.11
C VAL A 390 7.65 32.79 70.10
N GLU A 391 6.96 33.90 70.39
CA GLU A 391 5.98 34.48 69.45
C GLU A 391 6.63 34.97 68.15
N LYS A 392 7.82 35.58 68.23
CA LYS A 392 8.62 36.00 67.05
C LYS A 392 9.11 34.79 66.26
N TRP A 393 9.53 33.73 66.92
CA TRP A 393 9.95 32.47 66.29
C TRP A 393 8.80 31.82 65.52
N GLN A 394 7.61 31.69 66.12
CA GLN A 394 6.42 31.16 65.45
C GLN A 394 6.04 31.98 64.21
N LYS A 395 6.03 33.32 64.31
CA LYS A 395 5.76 34.21 63.16
C LYS A 395 6.79 34.04 62.03
N ARG A 396 8.06 33.88 62.36
CA ARG A 396 9.14 33.63 61.39
C ARG A 396 8.98 32.28 60.71
N SER A 397 8.64 31.24 61.48
CA SER A 397 8.40 29.88 60.97
C SER A 397 7.31 29.86 59.90
N VAL A 398 6.13 30.45 60.19
CA VAL A 398 5.03 30.56 59.23
C VAL A 398 5.44 31.33 57.97
N LYS A 399 6.19 32.43 58.14
CA LYS A 399 6.66 33.23 57.00
C LYS A 399 7.61 32.42 56.10
N ALA A 400 8.57 31.69 56.68
CA ALA A 400 9.51 30.85 55.96
C ALA A 400 8.78 29.75 55.16
N LEU A 401 7.85 29.03 55.79
CA LEU A 401 7.05 28.00 55.12
C LEU A 401 6.16 28.58 54.00
N SER A 402 5.58 29.76 54.21
CA SER A 402 4.81 30.45 53.15
C SER A 402 5.69 30.86 51.97
N GLU A 403 6.92 31.32 52.21
CA GLU A 403 7.86 31.68 51.15
C GLU A 403 8.33 30.45 50.39
N LEU A 404 8.65 29.36 51.09
CA LEU A 404 8.98 28.05 50.49
C LEU A 404 7.87 27.60 49.55
N ASN A 405 6.60 27.64 49.99
CA ASN A 405 5.46 27.24 49.16
C ASN A 405 5.30 28.12 47.91
N LYS A 406 5.50 29.44 48.04
CA LYS A 406 5.42 30.37 46.89
C LYS A 406 6.52 30.07 45.86
N ARG A 407 7.76 29.85 46.32
CA ARG A 407 8.88 29.50 45.44
C ARG A 407 8.63 28.16 44.75
N LEU A 408 8.18 27.15 45.50
CA LEU A 408 7.82 25.84 44.96
C LEU A 408 6.74 25.96 43.87
N ASN A 409 5.66 26.69 44.12
CA ASN A 409 4.59 26.91 43.14
C ASN A 409 5.06 27.65 41.88
N ALA A 410 5.87 28.70 42.05
CA ALA A 410 6.45 29.43 40.93
C ALA A 410 7.38 28.54 40.10
N GLN A 411 8.15 27.66 40.75
CA GLN A 411 9.06 26.74 40.10
C GLN A 411 8.31 25.67 39.31
N ILE A 412 7.29 25.04 39.93
CA ILE A 412 6.39 24.09 39.25
C ILE A 412 5.76 24.74 38.02
N GLY A 413 5.24 25.97 38.12
CA GLY A 413 4.64 26.68 36.99
C GLY A 413 5.61 26.92 35.82
N LYS A 414 6.87 27.25 36.12
CA LYS A 414 7.91 27.37 35.09
C LYS A 414 8.18 26.04 34.40
N ASP A 415 8.32 24.97 35.18
CA ASP A 415 8.64 23.65 34.64
C ASP A 415 7.47 23.05 33.84
N CYS A 416 6.22 23.31 34.23
CA CYS A 416 5.03 23.00 33.43
C CYS A 416 5.06 23.70 32.08
N THR A 417 5.44 24.98 32.06
CA THR A 417 5.57 25.75 30.82
C THR A 417 6.66 25.16 29.92
N THR A 418 7.81 24.76 30.48
CA THR A 418 8.89 24.13 29.75
C THR A 418 8.50 22.78 29.14
N LEU A 419 7.66 22.01 29.83
CA LEU A 419 7.14 20.71 29.37
C LEU A 419 5.82 20.81 28.58
N ASN A 420 5.30 22.02 28.37
CA ASN A 420 4.01 22.29 27.72
C ASN A 420 2.82 21.56 28.40
N LEU A 421 2.83 21.48 29.73
CA LEU A 421 1.77 20.91 30.57
C LEU A 421 0.86 22.01 31.12
N ARG A 422 -0.43 21.71 31.32
CA ARG A 422 -1.35 22.64 32.00
C ARG A 422 -1.12 22.54 33.51
N THR A 423 -1.04 23.69 34.17
CA THR A 423 -0.93 23.77 35.64
C THR A 423 -2.18 23.23 36.36
N GLU A 424 -3.30 23.12 35.66
CA GLU A 424 -4.58 22.57 36.12
C GLU A 424 -4.55 21.04 36.27
N ASP A 425 -3.66 20.36 35.55
CA ASP A 425 -3.51 18.88 35.59
C ASP A 425 -2.63 18.42 36.78
N ILE A 426 -2.16 19.36 37.61
CA ILE A 426 -1.27 19.14 38.74
C ILE A 426 -1.95 19.64 40.01
N ASP A 427 -2.05 18.79 41.04
CA ASP A 427 -2.67 19.16 42.33
C ASP A 427 -1.78 20.17 43.09
N LEU A 428 -2.29 21.39 43.28
CA LEU A 428 -1.57 22.52 43.87
C LEU A 428 -1.92 22.78 45.35
N ALA A 429 -2.88 22.06 45.93
CA ALA A 429 -3.48 22.48 47.20
C ALA A 429 -2.80 21.85 48.44
N ALA A 430 -1.98 22.62 49.15
CA ALA A 430 -1.66 22.36 50.56
C ALA A 430 -2.51 23.30 51.45
N LYS A 431 -3.42 22.75 52.25
CA LYS A 431 -4.21 23.53 53.22
C LYS A 431 -3.35 23.87 54.44
N LEU A 432 -3.06 25.15 54.63
CA LEU A 432 -2.44 25.71 55.83
C LEU A 432 -3.54 26.13 56.82
N ALA A 433 -3.81 25.31 57.83
CA ALA A 433 -4.67 25.69 58.95
C ALA A 433 -3.89 25.54 60.27
N ARG A 434 -3.67 26.65 60.97
CA ARG A 434 -2.95 26.68 62.25
C ARG A 434 -3.94 26.64 63.41
N PRO A 435 -3.72 25.84 64.46
CA PRO A 435 -4.44 25.97 65.72
C PRO A 435 -3.97 27.21 66.51
N ALA A 436 -4.89 27.94 67.14
CA ALA A 436 -4.54 29.09 67.97
C ALA A 436 -3.73 28.65 69.21
N SER A 437 -2.55 29.23 69.41
CA SER A 437 -1.77 29.09 70.65
C SER A 437 -1.50 30.49 71.23
N THR A 438 -1.92 30.72 72.47
CA THR A 438 -1.64 31.95 73.21
C THR A 438 -0.93 31.58 74.50
N LEU A 439 0.32 32.02 74.64
CA LEU A 439 1.12 31.83 75.85
C LEU A 439 0.72 32.90 76.89
N GLN A 440 0.14 32.49 78.02
CA GLN A 440 -0.20 33.36 79.14
C GLN A 440 0.40 32.84 80.45
N PHE A 441 0.81 33.73 81.34
CA PHE A 441 1.25 33.39 82.70
C PHE A 441 0.90 34.48 83.71
N GLU A 442 0.65 34.07 84.95
CA GLU A 442 0.26 34.92 86.08
C GLU A 442 1.47 35.28 86.96
N THR A 443 1.51 36.51 87.46
CA THR A 443 2.56 37.02 88.37
C THR A 443 2.00 37.24 89.78
N ALA A 444 2.83 37.08 90.81
CA ALA A 444 2.51 37.37 92.21
C ALA A 444 3.54 38.35 92.80
N GLU A 445 3.09 39.35 93.57
CA GLU A 445 3.99 40.28 94.28
C GLU A 445 4.39 39.71 95.65
N ARG A 446 5.70 39.74 95.96
CA ARG A 446 6.29 39.29 97.23
C ARG A 446 7.19 40.40 97.79
N SER A 447 7.29 40.50 99.11
CA SER A 447 8.16 41.47 99.77
C SER A 447 8.91 40.87 100.96
N ARG A 448 10.14 41.32 101.19
CA ARG A 448 10.95 40.97 102.37
C ARG A 448 11.75 42.16 102.87
N THR A 449 11.85 42.29 104.19
CA THR A 449 12.62 43.35 104.85
C THR A 449 14.04 42.87 105.12
N VAL A 450 15.04 43.62 104.62
CA VAL A 450 16.47 43.35 104.83
C VAL A 450 17.08 44.47 105.68
N LYS A 451 17.88 44.10 106.68
CA LYS A 451 18.54 45.03 107.63
C LYS A 451 20.03 45.17 107.30
N THR A 452 20.51 46.39 107.07
CA THR A 452 21.94 46.68 106.80
C THR A 452 22.53 47.66 107.80
N GLU A 453 23.76 47.44 108.27
CA GLU A 453 24.44 48.28 109.27
C GLU A 453 25.01 49.57 108.68
N GLN A 454 24.88 50.70 109.38
CA GLN A 454 25.34 52.01 108.92
C GLN A 454 26.87 52.21 109.08
N SER A 455 27.58 52.51 107.98
CA SER A 455 29.03 52.76 107.93
C SER A 455 29.36 54.27 107.96
N SER A 456 29.28 54.89 109.14
CA SER A 456 29.77 56.26 109.40
C SER A 456 30.12 56.41 110.88
N GLY A 457 31.08 57.28 111.24
CA GLY A 457 31.55 57.46 112.64
C GLY A 457 30.48 57.83 113.68
N TRP A 458 29.29 58.25 113.23
CA TRP A 458 28.08 58.47 114.04
C TRP A 458 27.25 57.20 114.33
N GLY A 459 27.49 56.09 113.63
CA GLY A 459 26.79 54.80 113.78
C GLY A 459 27.42 53.83 114.79
N TRP A 460 28.67 54.06 115.19
CA TRP A 460 29.29 53.36 116.33
C TRP A 460 28.78 53.92 117.67
N PHE A 461 28.66 55.25 117.78
CA PHE A 461 28.22 55.93 119.01
C PHE A 461 26.77 55.59 119.39
N LYS A 462 25.92 55.32 118.40
CA LYS A 462 24.51 54.93 118.57
C LYS A 462 24.29 53.45 118.98
N ARG A 463 25.32 52.60 118.94
CA ARG A 463 25.25 51.18 119.37
C ARG A 463 25.59 50.95 120.86
N LYS A 464 25.91 52.01 121.62
CA LYS A 464 26.38 51.92 123.02
C LYS A 464 25.49 52.59 124.07
N VAL A 465 24.34 53.15 123.69
CA VAL A 465 23.42 53.81 124.62
C VAL A 465 22.08 53.06 124.59
N ASP A 466 21.81 52.30 125.65
CA ASP A 466 20.72 51.33 125.75
C ASP A 466 19.48 51.96 126.41
N PHE A 467 18.74 52.77 125.64
CA PHE A 467 17.47 53.37 126.05
C PHE A 467 16.51 53.42 124.83
N PHE A 468 15.63 52.41 124.75
CA PHE A 468 14.50 52.21 123.82
C PHE A 468 14.80 51.60 122.44
N ASP A 469 14.37 50.33 122.24
CA ASP A 469 14.13 49.61 120.97
C ASP A 469 15.33 48.86 120.30
N GLN A 470 15.17 47.54 120.10
CA GLN A 470 16.21 46.59 119.63
C GLN A 470 16.61 46.74 118.14
N ASN A 471 16.11 47.76 117.45
CA ASN A 471 16.40 48.02 116.02
C ASN A 471 17.15 49.33 115.76
N TRP A 472 17.62 50.01 116.81
CA TRP A 472 18.34 51.28 116.68
C TRP A 472 19.80 51.06 116.22
N GLY A 473 20.03 51.15 114.91
CA GLY A 473 21.37 51.02 114.31
C GLY A 473 21.43 50.33 112.93
N TYR A 474 20.29 49.83 112.45
CA TYR A 474 20.14 49.18 111.15
C TYR A 474 19.25 50.05 110.24
N ASN A 475 19.62 50.20 108.97
CA ASN A 475 18.67 50.68 107.96
C ASN A 475 17.79 49.49 107.56
N GLU A 476 16.48 49.63 107.73
CA GLU A 476 15.49 48.70 107.16
C GLU A 476 15.20 49.10 105.72
N ARG A 477 15.47 48.20 104.78
CA ARG A 477 15.06 48.33 103.39
C ARG A 477 14.05 47.24 103.08
N THR A 478 12.82 47.64 102.74
CA THR A 478 11.82 46.71 102.20
C THR A 478 12.14 46.51 100.73
N GLU A 479 12.50 45.29 100.36
CA GLU A 479 12.68 44.89 98.98
C GLU A 479 11.40 44.20 98.51
N ASN A 480 10.71 44.83 97.57
CA ASN A 480 9.56 44.26 96.86
C ASN A 480 10.08 43.64 95.56
N TRP A 481 9.71 42.41 95.27
CA TRP A 481 9.96 41.81 93.96
C TRP A 481 8.74 41.02 93.51
N THR A 482 8.59 40.91 92.20
CA THR A 482 7.51 40.17 91.59
C THR A 482 8.05 38.78 91.23
N GLU A 483 7.27 37.72 91.48
CA GLU A 483 7.61 36.35 91.12
C GLU A 483 6.59 35.75 90.14
N ILE A 484 7.03 34.83 89.30
CA ILE A 484 6.13 34.05 88.43
C ILE A 484 5.38 33.07 89.33
N ARG A 485 4.04 33.12 89.31
CA ARG A 485 3.19 32.34 90.25
C ARG A 485 3.42 30.82 90.16
N ASN A 486 3.72 30.33 88.95
CA ASN A 486 4.08 28.94 88.70
C ASN A 486 5.04 28.84 87.49
N VAL A 487 6.34 28.84 87.76
CA VAL A 487 7.40 28.75 86.73
C VAL A 487 7.31 27.44 85.96
N ASP A 488 7.02 26.33 86.64
CA ASP A 488 6.94 25.01 86.02
C ASP A 488 5.75 24.92 85.04
N ALA A 489 4.63 25.54 85.37
CA ALA A 489 3.50 25.67 84.45
C ALA A 489 3.85 26.53 83.23
N PHE A 490 4.61 27.61 83.39
CA PHE A 490 5.08 28.43 82.26
C PHE A 490 6.07 27.67 81.37
N ARG A 491 7.05 26.97 81.95
CA ARG A 491 7.98 26.09 81.21
C ARG A 491 7.22 25.02 80.42
N LYS A 492 6.22 24.39 81.03
CA LYS A 492 5.35 23.41 80.36
C LYS A 492 4.53 24.03 79.22
N ALA A 493 4.04 25.26 79.39
CA ALA A 493 3.32 25.99 78.35
C ALA A 493 4.23 26.36 77.17
N VAL A 494 5.50 26.75 77.43
CA VAL A 494 6.50 27.00 76.39
C VAL A 494 6.84 25.71 75.63
N ALA A 495 7.09 24.61 76.35
CA ALA A 495 7.32 23.30 75.73
C ALA A 495 6.16 22.88 74.82
N GLN A 496 4.91 22.96 75.32
CA GLN A 496 3.72 22.65 74.53
C GLN A 496 3.53 23.56 73.30
N ALA A 497 3.90 24.85 73.41
CA ALA A 497 3.80 25.78 72.29
C ALA A 497 4.87 25.54 71.22
N VAL A 498 6.07 25.09 71.64
CA VAL A 498 7.15 24.68 70.75
C VAL A 498 6.79 23.36 70.06
N ASP A 499 6.35 22.35 70.81
CA ASP A 499 5.96 21.03 70.29
C ASP A 499 4.88 21.16 69.22
N LYS A 500 3.80 21.92 69.51
CA LYS A 500 2.71 22.15 68.55
C LYS A 500 3.16 22.87 67.27
N GLU A 501 4.14 23.76 67.35
CA GLU A 501 4.65 24.46 66.18
C GLU A 501 5.59 23.54 65.37
N LEU A 502 6.41 22.72 66.03
CA LEU A 502 7.22 21.71 65.36
C LEU A 502 6.35 20.65 64.65
N ASP A 503 5.30 20.14 65.30
CA ASP A 503 4.33 19.23 64.67
C ASP A 503 3.70 19.84 63.41
N PHE A 504 3.40 21.14 63.45
CA PHE A 504 2.87 21.88 62.30
C PHE A 504 3.92 22.04 61.19
N VAL A 505 5.16 22.39 61.53
CA VAL A 505 6.27 22.52 60.57
C VAL A 505 6.54 21.17 59.91
N ASP A 506 6.63 20.09 60.68
CA ASP A 506 6.90 18.75 60.18
C ASP A 506 5.76 18.25 59.28
N GLY A 507 4.50 18.42 59.70
CA GLY A 507 3.35 18.08 58.85
C GLY A 507 3.30 18.87 57.54
N PHE A 508 3.72 20.13 57.56
CA PHE A 508 3.83 20.95 56.35
C PHE A 508 4.98 20.49 55.44
N VAL A 509 6.17 20.25 56.00
CA VAL A 509 7.35 19.80 55.26
C VAL A 509 7.09 18.41 54.66
N GLU A 510 6.47 17.50 55.39
CA GLU A 510 6.09 16.18 54.89
C GLU A 510 5.13 16.28 53.69
N ALA A 511 4.11 17.14 53.78
CA ALA A 511 3.19 17.41 52.68
C ALA A 511 3.90 18.02 51.46
N ALA A 512 4.81 18.98 51.69
CA ALA A 512 5.61 19.59 50.63
C ALA A 512 6.55 18.57 49.95
N VAL A 513 7.24 17.74 50.73
CA VAL A 513 8.12 16.66 50.24
C VAL A 513 7.33 15.64 49.42
N LYS A 514 6.17 15.21 49.90
CA LYS A 514 5.28 14.29 49.18
C LYS A 514 4.85 14.89 47.83
N ARG A 515 4.49 16.17 47.82
CA ARG A 515 4.11 16.91 46.62
C ARG A 515 5.27 17.05 45.63
N ILE A 516 6.47 17.42 46.10
CA ILE A 516 7.69 17.52 45.26
C ILE A 516 7.99 16.16 44.61
N LYS A 517 7.92 15.05 45.37
CA LYS A 517 8.14 13.69 44.85
C LYS A 517 7.10 13.30 43.80
N GLN A 518 5.83 13.61 44.04
CA GLN A 518 4.75 13.29 43.10
C GLN A 518 4.90 14.04 41.77
N ILE A 519 5.18 15.34 41.83
CA ILE A 519 5.37 16.18 40.63
C ILE A 519 6.65 15.78 39.89
N GLY A 520 7.76 15.55 40.62
CA GLY A 520 9.00 15.07 40.03
C GLY A 520 8.83 13.75 39.29
N LYS A 521 7.99 12.84 39.82
CA LYS A 521 7.61 11.60 39.12
C LYS A 521 6.80 11.88 37.85
N GLN A 522 5.78 12.74 37.91
CA GLN A 522 4.98 13.10 36.74
C GLN A 522 5.81 13.69 35.61
N PHE A 523 6.76 14.58 35.93
CA PHE A 523 7.66 15.16 34.92
C PHE A 523 8.63 14.13 34.34
N LYS A 524 9.14 13.21 35.16
CA LYS A 524 9.97 12.11 34.69
C LYS A 524 9.19 11.20 33.72
N ASP A 525 7.95 10.88 34.06
CA ASP A 525 7.09 10.03 33.24
C ASP A 525 6.71 10.72 31.91
N GLU A 526 6.49 12.04 31.92
CA GLU A 526 6.23 12.85 30.73
C GLU A 526 7.45 12.92 29.80
N ILE A 527 8.65 13.18 30.34
CA ILE A 527 9.89 13.17 29.55
C ILE A 527 10.10 11.79 28.91
N ALA A 528 9.91 10.72 29.67
CA ALA A 528 10.03 9.37 29.14
C ALA A 528 8.99 9.08 28.02
N ALA A 529 7.79 9.67 28.10
CA ALA A 529 6.79 9.56 27.03
C ALA A 529 7.21 10.30 25.76
N GLN A 530 7.76 11.51 25.90
CA GLN A 530 8.27 12.29 24.77
C GLN A 530 9.49 11.62 24.11
N GLU A 531 10.42 11.06 24.91
CA GLU A 531 11.57 10.28 24.43
C GLU A 531 11.14 9.04 23.62
N ARG A 532 10.15 8.28 24.12
CA ARG A 532 9.56 7.15 23.36
C ARG A 532 8.97 7.61 22.03
N GLY A 533 8.30 8.76 22.01
CA GLY A 533 7.76 9.37 20.80
C GLY A 533 8.83 9.78 19.78
N VAL A 534 9.98 10.28 20.25
CA VAL A 534 11.14 10.63 19.39
C VAL A 534 11.78 9.36 18.83
N LEU A 535 12.00 8.33 19.65
CA LEU A 535 12.55 7.04 19.21
C LEU A 535 11.70 6.36 18.13
N ALA A 536 10.36 6.35 18.30
CA ALA A 536 9.45 5.80 17.30
C ALA A 536 9.48 6.56 15.96
N LYS A 537 9.70 7.89 16.00
CA LYS A 537 9.88 8.69 14.78
C LYS A 537 11.24 8.44 14.13
N MET A 538 12.29 8.20 14.91
CA MET A 538 13.63 7.86 14.41
C MET A 538 13.65 6.48 13.73
N SER A 539 12.98 5.47 14.31
CA SER A 539 12.90 4.14 13.68
C SER A 539 12.13 4.19 12.35
N ALA A 540 11.02 4.91 12.32
CA ALA A 540 10.23 5.12 11.10
C ALA A 540 11.05 5.83 10.01
N ALA A 541 11.87 6.82 10.36
CA ALA A 541 12.73 7.52 9.40
C ALA A 541 13.97 6.69 8.98
N SER A 542 14.53 5.86 9.86
CA SER A 542 15.66 4.97 9.55
C SER A 542 15.31 3.92 8.51
N ALA A 543 14.11 3.34 8.59
CA ALA A 543 13.60 2.40 7.60
C ALA A 543 13.57 3.01 6.18
N ILE A 544 13.32 4.32 6.07
CA ILE A 544 13.27 4.98 4.76
C ILE A 544 14.66 5.32 4.21
N VAL A 545 15.61 5.67 5.08
CA VAL A 545 17.02 5.86 4.67
C VAL A 545 17.64 4.57 4.14
N GLN A 546 17.34 3.43 4.77
CA GLN A 546 17.78 2.12 4.27
C GLN A 546 17.18 1.80 2.89
N ARG A 547 15.89 2.09 2.68
CA ARG A 547 15.23 1.92 1.37
C ARG A 547 15.84 2.80 0.26
N LYS A 548 16.27 4.03 0.59
CA LYS A 548 17.00 4.89 -0.35
C LYS A 548 18.37 4.33 -0.72
N ALA A 549 19.12 3.80 0.24
CA ALA A 549 20.41 3.16 -0.02
C ALA A 549 20.24 1.90 -0.91
N ILE A 550 19.18 1.14 -0.68
CA ILE A 550 18.78 0.01 -1.52
C ILE A 550 18.48 0.46 -2.95
N ALA A 551 17.70 1.54 -3.12
CA ALA A 551 17.38 2.08 -4.44
C ALA A 551 18.64 2.48 -5.23
N GLN A 552 19.64 3.07 -4.56
CA GLN A 552 20.94 3.41 -5.18
C GLN A 552 21.77 2.17 -5.56
N GLN A 553 21.71 1.10 -4.76
CA GLN A 553 22.36 -0.17 -5.11
C GLN A 553 21.67 -0.85 -6.30
N LEU A 554 20.34 -0.76 -6.38
CA LEU A 554 19.55 -1.27 -7.50
C LEU A 554 19.81 -0.48 -8.79
N GLU A 555 19.97 0.84 -8.70
CA GLU A 555 20.29 1.71 -9.84
C GLU A 555 21.62 1.31 -10.51
N ALA A 556 22.61 0.89 -9.72
CA ALA A 556 23.90 0.41 -10.25
C ALA A 556 23.80 -0.89 -11.08
N LEU A 557 22.68 -1.61 -11.02
CA LEU A 557 22.44 -2.82 -11.82
C LEU A 557 21.84 -2.53 -13.21
N LEU A 558 21.38 -1.30 -13.44
CA LEU A 558 20.90 -0.86 -14.75
C LEU A 558 22.12 -0.63 -15.65
N VAL A 559 22.31 -1.49 -16.64
CA VAL A 559 23.34 -1.33 -17.67
C VAL A 559 22.72 -0.62 -18.86
N GLU A 560 23.32 0.47 -19.34
CA GLU A 560 22.89 1.12 -20.58
C GLU A 560 22.81 0.08 -21.72
N PRO A 561 21.67 -0.02 -22.43
CA PRO A 561 21.51 -1.03 -23.45
C PRO A 561 22.47 -0.75 -24.61
N ARG A 562 23.48 -1.60 -24.79
CA ARG A 562 24.20 -1.69 -26.07
C ARG A 562 23.16 -2.02 -27.13
N GLN A 563 22.87 -1.03 -27.99
CA GLN A 563 22.00 -1.23 -29.14
C GLN A 563 22.57 -2.36 -30.00
N ALA A 564 21.94 -3.53 -29.93
CA ALA A 564 22.21 -4.57 -30.91
C ALA A 564 21.73 -4.07 -32.27
N PRO A 565 22.53 -4.22 -33.34
CA PRO A 565 22.13 -3.77 -34.67
C PRO A 565 20.82 -4.45 -35.05
N ARG A 566 19.79 -3.63 -35.32
CA ARG A 566 18.56 -4.08 -35.96
C ARG A 566 18.94 -4.78 -37.26
N ALA A 567 18.50 -6.02 -37.45
CA ALA A 567 18.53 -6.63 -38.78
C ALA A 567 17.74 -5.71 -39.73
N PRO A 568 18.27 -5.41 -40.93
CA PRO A 568 17.65 -4.46 -41.84
C PRO A 568 16.27 -4.97 -42.25
N ARG A 569 15.22 -4.23 -41.88
CA ARG A 569 13.93 -4.30 -42.56
C ARG A 569 14.06 -3.46 -43.83
N ALA A 570 13.70 -4.05 -44.96
CA ALA A 570 13.60 -3.31 -46.22
C ALA A 570 12.55 -2.20 -46.08
N ASP A 571 12.97 -1.01 -46.49
CA ASP A 571 12.35 0.31 -46.47
C ASP A 571 10.81 0.40 -46.47
N ALA A 572 10.30 1.21 -45.55
CA ALA A 572 9.16 2.11 -45.80
C ALA A 572 9.27 3.30 -44.82
N ASP A 573 9.67 4.46 -45.36
CA ASP A 573 9.66 5.76 -44.70
C ASP A 573 8.26 6.10 -44.19
N VAL A 574 8.04 6.02 -42.89
CA VAL A 574 6.99 6.77 -42.20
C VAL A 574 7.55 7.25 -40.87
N THR A 575 7.87 8.54 -40.80
CA THR A 575 8.29 9.22 -39.57
C THR A 575 7.06 9.41 -38.67
N PRO A 576 6.96 8.80 -37.48
CA PRO A 576 5.93 9.16 -36.51
C PRO A 576 6.39 10.42 -35.78
N MET A 577 5.67 11.52 -35.94
CA MET A 577 5.82 12.69 -35.06
C MET A 577 5.36 12.31 -33.64
N THR A 578 6.30 12.20 -32.71
CA THR A 578 6.01 12.14 -31.27
C THR A 578 5.85 13.55 -30.70
N ALA A 579 4.72 13.81 -30.05
CA ALA A 579 4.47 15.05 -29.30
C ALA A 579 5.44 15.18 -28.10
N PRO A 580 5.80 16.40 -27.68
CA PRO A 580 6.73 16.61 -26.57
C PRO A 580 6.10 16.21 -25.23
N VAL A 581 6.85 15.43 -24.45
CA VAL A 581 6.53 15.06 -23.07
C VAL A 581 6.82 16.27 -22.17
N VAL A 582 5.81 16.71 -21.42
CA VAL A 582 5.96 17.70 -20.35
C VAL A 582 6.04 16.94 -19.03
N GLU A 583 7.21 16.96 -18.38
CA GLU A 583 7.38 16.43 -17.02
C GLU A 583 6.97 17.50 -15.98
N PRO A 584 6.09 17.19 -15.01
CA PRO A 584 5.67 18.15 -13.99
C PRO A 584 6.74 18.31 -12.89
N GLU A 585 7.20 19.54 -12.64
CA GLU A 585 8.06 19.91 -11.53
C GLU A 585 7.31 19.88 -10.19
N TRP A 586 7.68 18.96 -9.30
CA TRP A 586 7.11 18.89 -7.94
C TRP A 586 7.94 19.73 -6.96
N HIS A 587 7.24 20.52 -6.14
CA HIS A 587 7.83 21.39 -5.12
C HIS A 587 7.49 20.85 -3.72
N ASP A 588 8.50 20.61 -2.89
CA ASP A 588 8.29 20.23 -1.48
C ASP A 588 7.94 21.45 -0.62
N ILE A 589 6.82 21.37 0.11
CA ILE A 589 6.33 22.43 1.00
C ILE A 589 6.33 21.91 2.44
N ASP A 590 7.04 22.59 3.34
CA ASP A 590 7.05 22.27 4.77
C ASP A 590 5.72 22.73 5.43
N VAL A 591 4.90 21.76 5.86
CA VAL A 591 3.60 22.02 6.49
C VAL A 591 3.66 21.73 7.99
N PRO A 592 3.30 22.67 8.89
CA PRO A 592 3.26 22.43 10.33
C PRO A 592 2.40 21.23 10.73
N ALA A 593 2.81 20.45 11.74
CA ALA A 593 2.08 19.25 12.18
C ALA A 593 0.62 19.52 12.60
N ALA A 594 0.36 20.70 13.17
CA ALA A 594 -1.00 21.15 13.47
C ALA A 594 -1.83 21.37 12.20
N ALA A 595 -1.24 21.98 11.16
CA ALA A 595 -1.89 22.17 9.86
C ALA A 595 -2.13 20.82 9.16
N ALA A 596 -1.18 19.89 9.23
CA ALA A 596 -1.37 18.53 8.71
C ALA A 596 -2.46 17.76 9.46
N SER A 597 -2.53 17.89 10.79
CA SER A 597 -3.57 17.26 11.61
C SER A 597 -4.94 17.90 11.37
N MET A 598 -5.01 19.22 11.24
CA MET A 598 -6.21 19.94 10.82
C MET A 598 -6.63 19.55 9.39
N ALA A 599 -5.69 19.36 8.47
CA ALA A 599 -5.98 18.89 7.12
C ALA A 599 -6.52 17.45 7.12
N ARG A 600 -5.96 16.55 7.95
CA ARG A 600 -6.48 15.19 8.14
C ARG A 600 -7.87 15.20 8.77
N LEU A 601 -8.09 16.01 9.79
CA LEU A 601 -9.40 16.18 10.42
C LEU A 601 -10.40 16.77 9.42
N ALA A 602 -10.01 17.81 8.67
CA ALA A 602 -10.81 18.40 7.61
C ALA A 602 -11.16 17.37 6.53
N LYS A 603 -10.22 16.47 6.17
CA LYS A 603 -10.46 15.35 5.25
C LYS A 603 -11.44 14.33 5.81
N LEU A 604 -11.37 14.01 7.11
CA LEU A 604 -12.34 13.13 7.77
C LEU A 604 -13.73 13.78 7.87
N ILE A 605 -13.80 15.08 8.12
CA ILE A 605 -15.04 15.85 8.17
C ILE A 605 -15.64 15.97 6.76
N SER A 606 -14.84 16.31 5.75
CA SER A 606 -15.32 16.45 4.37
C SER A 606 -15.84 15.13 3.82
N ARG A 607 -15.21 14.01 4.21
CA ARG A 607 -15.67 12.67 3.82
C ARG A 607 -17.09 12.34 4.27
N ARG A 608 -17.60 12.95 5.34
CA ARG A 608 -18.98 12.72 5.81
C ARG A 608 -20.06 13.15 4.82
N ARG A 609 -19.73 13.97 3.82
CA ARG A 609 -20.69 14.43 2.80
C ARG A 609 -20.92 13.41 1.69
N PHE A 610 -19.98 12.50 1.43
CA PHE A 610 -20.10 11.55 0.32
C PHE A 610 -21.24 10.55 0.49
N PRO A 611 -21.52 10.00 1.68
CA PRO A 611 -22.74 9.21 1.92
C PRO A 611 -24.02 9.99 1.59
N ASP A 612 -24.11 11.27 1.97
CA ASP A 612 -25.28 12.10 1.67
C ASP A 612 -25.44 12.31 0.15
N VAL A 613 -24.35 12.56 -0.57
CA VAL A 613 -24.35 12.70 -2.03
C VAL A 613 -24.75 11.38 -2.70
N ARG A 614 -24.18 10.25 -2.28
CA ARG A 614 -24.56 8.90 -2.73
C ARG A 614 -26.06 8.68 -2.53
N ASP A 615 -26.58 8.98 -1.34
CA ASP A 615 -27.99 8.76 -1.01
C ASP A 615 -28.92 9.64 -1.83
N GLN A 616 -28.52 10.88 -2.13
CA GLN A 616 -29.26 11.76 -3.02
C GLN A 616 -29.33 11.20 -4.45
N VAL A 617 -28.20 10.70 -4.97
CA VAL A 617 -28.17 10.08 -6.31
C VAL A 617 -29.00 8.79 -6.34
N LEU A 618 -28.88 7.94 -5.32
CA LEU A 618 -29.70 6.72 -5.18
C LEU A 618 -31.20 7.01 -5.12
N ALA A 619 -31.60 8.02 -4.34
CA ALA A 619 -32.99 8.44 -4.21
C ALA A 619 -33.54 9.05 -5.51
N GLY A 620 -32.69 9.66 -6.34
CA GLY A 620 -33.05 10.14 -7.67
C GLY A 620 -33.12 9.04 -8.73
N ALA A 621 -32.27 8.01 -8.61
CA ALA A 621 -32.16 6.92 -9.56
C ALA A 621 -33.34 5.93 -9.53
N THR A 622 -34.15 5.96 -8.45
CA THR A 622 -35.27 5.03 -8.25
C THR A 622 -36.54 5.77 -7.85
N SER A 623 -37.71 5.21 -8.14
CA SER A 623 -38.96 5.80 -7.64
C SER A 623 -39.01 5.68 -6.12
N ARG A 624 -39.58 6.69 -5.42
CA ARG A 624 -39.70 6.74 -3.95
C ARG A 624 -40.34 5.51 -3.28
N ARG A 625 -40.96 4.59 -4.04
CA ARG A 625 -41.59 3.36 -3.54
C ARG A 625 -40.87 2.08 -3.98
N SER A 626 -39.76 2.19 -4.72
CA SER A 626 -39.06 1.03 -5.24
C SER A 626 -38.20 0.35 -4.16
N ARG A 627 -38.25 -0.99 -4.12
CA ARG A 627 -37.33 -1.80 -3.31
C ARG A 627 -35.94 -1.93 -3.96
N ASP A 628 -35.78 -1.52 -5.22
CA ASP A 628 -34.56 -1.70 -6.00
C ASP A 628 -33.37 -0.96 -5.36
N ALA A 629 -33.60 0.21 -4.76
CA ALA A 629 -32.56 0.99 -4.08
C ALA A 629 -31.96 0.30 -2.85
N ARG A 630 -32.61 -0.76 -2.35
CA ARG A 630 -32.14 -1.54 -1.19
C ARG A 630 -31.18 -2.65 -1.60
N ARG A 631 -31.13 -3.03 -2.90
CA ARG A 631 -30.15 -3.98 -3.45
C ARG A 631 -29.19 -3.24 -4.36
N VAL A 632 -27.90 -3.28 -4.05
CA VAL A 632 -26.87 -2.53 -4.77
C VAL A 632 -25.82 -3.48 -5.33
N LEU A 633 -25.46 -3.30 -6.60
CA LEU A 633 -24.34 -3.98 -7.23
C LEU A 633 -23.29 -2.94 -7.66
N MET A 634 -22.05 -3.11 -7.23
CA MET A 634 -20.92 -2.27 -7.67
C MET A 634 -20.04 -3.07 -8.62
N LEU A 635 -19.86 -2.57 -9.83
CA LEU A 635 -19.05 -3.18 -10.88
C LEU A 635 -17.80 -2.32 -11.12
N GLY A 636 -16.64 -2.85 -10.76
CA GLY A 636 -15.32 -2.26 -11.00
C GLY A 636 -14.54 -3.03 -12.06
N TYR A 637 -13.51 -2.43 -12.66
CA TYR A 637 -12.58 -3.13 -13.56
C TYR A 637 -11.28 -3.56 -12.85
N ASP A 638 -11.02 -3.04 -11.65
CA ASP A 638 -9.94 -3.47 -10.75
C ASP A 638 -10.36 -3.26 -9.28
N ALA A 639 -9.73 -4.02 -8.37
CA ALA A 639 -10.04 -4.03 -6.95
C ALA A 639 -9.58 -2.76 -6.21
N ASP A 640 -8.54 -2.07 -6.69
CA ASP A 640 -7.98 -0.89 -6.03
C ASP A 640 -8.89 0.32 -6.22
N SER A 641 -9.30 0.59 -7.46
CA SER A 641 -10.21 1.68 -7.82
C SER A 641 -11.57 1.48 -7.14
N LEU A 642 -12.06 0.23 -7.11
CA LEU A 642 -13.31 -0.13 -6.44
C LEU A 642 -13.20 0.06 -4.92
N GLY A 643 -12.06 -0.32 -4.35
CA GLY A 643 -11.69 -0.04 -2.97
C GLY A 643 -11.68 1.46 -2.62
N GLU A 644 -11.14 2.31 -3.51
CA GLU A 644 -11.17 3.76 -3.31
C GLU A 644 -12.59 4.31 -3.30
N PHE A 645 -13.43 3.89 -4.26
CA PHE A 645 -14.83 4.27 -4.32
C PHE A 645 -15.60 3.85 -3.07
N VAL A 646 -15.43 2.60 -2.62
CA VAL A 646 -16.05 2.07 -1.39
C VAL A 646 -15.60 2.88 -0.17
N ASN A 647 -14.30 3.14 -0.04
CA ASN A 647 -13.76 3.93 1.07
C ASN A 647 -14.24 5.40 1.06
N ARG A 648 -14.60 5.94 -0.10
CA ARG A 648 -15.08 7.33 -0.21
C ARG A 648 -16.58 7.44 0.01
N PHE A 649 -17.39 6.64 -0.68
CA PHE A 649 -18.85 6.77 -0.71
C PHE A 649 -19.59 5.79 0.20
N TRP A 650 -18.93 4.74 0.68
CA TRP A 650 -19.57 3.63 1.38
C TRP A 650 -18.93 3.28 2.72
N PHE A 651 -18.01 4.10 3.24
CA PHE A 651 -17.33 3.82 4.52
C PHE A 651 -18.27 3.76 5.73
N ASP A 652 -19.49 4.30 5.61
CA ASP A 652 -20.55 4.25 6.62
C ASP A 652 -21.28 2.89 6.65
N THR A 653 -21.13 2.09 5.59
CA THR A 653 -21.91 0.86 5.35
C THR A 653 -21.02 -0.37 5.12
N LEU A 654 -19.90 -0.21 4.40
CA LEU A 654 -18.95 -1.25 4.01
C LEU A 654 -17.57 -0.96 4.57
N THR A 655 -16.79 -2.01 4.86
CA THR A 655 -15.37 -1.89 5.18
C THR A 655 -14.54 -1.70 3.91
N VAL A 656 -13.35 -1.12 4.03
CA VAL A 656 -12.41 -0.95 2.88
C VAL A 656 -12.07 -2.30 2.24
N ASP A 657 -11.94 -3.35 3.06
CA ASP A 657 -11.65 -4.71 2.58
C ASP A 657 -12.76 -5.27 1.69
N ALA A 658 -14.03 -4.86 1.91
CA ALA A 658 -15.15 -5.26 1.05
C ALA A 658 -15.04 -4.70 -0.38
N GLY A 659 -14.24 -3.66 -0.59
CA GLY A 659 -13.98 -3.07 -1.91
C GLY A 659 -12.74 -3.66 -2.63
N ARG A 660 -11.88 -4.40 -1.92
CA ARG A 660 -10.62 -4.98 -2.47
C ARG A 660 -10.77 -6.43 -2.92
N VAL A 661 -11.98 -6.84 -3.29
CA VAL A 661 -12.30 -8.23 -3.60
C VAL A 661 -11.89 -8.55 -5.04
N GLU A 662 -11.14 -9.64 -5.22
CA GLU A 662 -10.96 -10.29 -6.52
C GLU A 662 -12.19 -11.17 -6.80
N GLY A 663 -12.94 -10.88 -7.86
CA GLY A 663 -14.17 -11.60 -8.23
C GLY A 663 -15.45 -10.99 -7.65
N PHE A 664 -16.34 -11.78 -7.04
CA PHE A 664 -17.65 -11.36 -6.54
C PHE A 664 -17.80 -11.60 -5.03
N ALA A 665 -18.20 -10.56 -4.29
CA ALA A 665 -18.63 -10.65 -2.89
C ALA A 665 -19.99 -9.97 -2.68
N SER A 666 -20.79 -10.49 -1.77
CA SER A 666 -22.06 -9.88 -1.38
C SER A 666 -22.31 -9.96 0.12
N GLN A 667 -22.90 -8.92 0.69
CA GLN A 667 -23.26 -8.81 2.10
C GLN A 667 -24.76 -8.51 2.24
N TYR A 668 -25.41 -9.17 3.19
CA TYR A 668 -26.81 -8.95 3.55
C TYR A 668 -26.93 -8.09 4.81
N PHE A 669 -28.02 -7.33 4.90
CA PHE A 669 -28.26 -6.38 6.00
C PHE A 669 -29.69 -6.55 6.53
N ASP A 670 -29.84 -6.59 7.86
CA ASP A 670 -31.13 -6.78 8.50
C ASP A 670 -31.82 -5.44 8.84
N GLY A 671 -33.03 -5.23 8.31
CA GLY A 671 -33.93 -4.14 8.74
C GLY A 671 -33.43 -2.71 8.49
N GLY A 672 -32.36 -2.54 7.71
CA GLY A 672 -31.65 -1.27 7.50
C GLY A 672 -32.05 -0.51 6.22
N ARG A 673 -31.17 0.39 5.77
CA ARG A 673 -31.32 1.16 4.52
C ARG A 673 -31.14 0.28 3.26
N PHE A 674 -30.22 -0.67 3.33
CA PHE A 674 -29.97 -1.67 2.29
C PHE A 674 -30.37 -3.05 2.80
N ASP A 675 -30.77 -3.93 1.89
CA ASP A 675 -31.07 -5.34 2.16
C ASP A 675 -29.88 -6.22 1.70
N GLN A 676 -29.22 -5.83 0.60
CA GLN A 676 -28.07 -6.55 0.05
C GLN A 676 -27.15 -5.61 -0.73
N ILE A 677 -25.84 -5.72 -0.53
CA ILE A 677 -24.84 -5.01 -1.35
C ILE A 677 -23.85 -6.03 -1.90
N ALA A 678 -23.62 -6.01 -3.21
CA ALA A 678 -22.65 -6.82 -3.91
C ALA A 678 -21.58 -5.93 -4.57
N VAL A 679 -20.35 -6.43 -4.57
CA VAL A 679 -19.17 -5.80 -5.16
C VAL A 679 -18.54 -6.84 -6.08
N ALA A 680 -18.27 -6.46 -7.33
CA ALA A 680 -17.70 -7.38 -8.30
C ALA A 680 -16.68 -6.70 -9.22
N VAL A 681 -15.57 -7.40 -9.45
CA VAL A 681 -14.63 -7.15 -10.55
C VAL A 681 -14.81 -8.29 -11.55
N PRO A 682 -15.26 -8.04 -12.80
CA PRO A 682 -15.59 -9.10 -13.75
C PRO A 682 -14.39 -9.98 -14.10
N ASP A 683 -14.47 -11.24 -13.69
CA ASP A 683 -13.68 -12.37 -14.19
C ASP A 683 -14.64 -13.51 -14.59
N ALA A 684 -14.11 -14.63 -15.10
CA ALA A 684 -14.93 -15.74 -15.61
C ALA A 684 -15.87 -16.33 -14.53
N ASP A 685 -15.44 -16.38 -13.26
CA ASP A 685 -16.20 -16.99 -12.16
C ASP A 685 -17.19 -16.01 -11.50
N ALA A 686 -16.92 -14.70 -11.59
CA ALA A 686 -17.78 -13.65 -11.07
C ALA A 686 -19.04 -13.44 -11.94
N LEU A 687 -18.97 -13.75 -13.24
CA LEU A 687 -20.04 -13.46 -14.19
C LEU A 687 -21.35 -14.19 -13.87
N ASP A 688 -21.28 -15.46 -13.49
CA ASP A 688 -22.48 -16.24 -13.13
C ASP A 688 -23.16 -15.65 -11.89
N LYS A 689 -22.38 -15.26 -10.88
CA LYS A 689 -22.88 -14.64 -9.65
C LYS A 689 -23.45 -13.24 -9.89
N VAL A 690 -22.85 -12.47 -10.79
CA VAL A 690 -23.37 -11.17 -11.23
C VAL A 690 -24.71 -11.37 -11.94
N ASN A 691 -24.80 -12.31 -12.88
CA ASN A 691 -26.04 -12.63 -13.58
C ASN A 691 -27.15 -13.08 -12.62
N ASP A 692 -26.81 -13.93 -11.65
CA ASP A 692 -27.73 -14.35 -10.58
C ASP A 692 -28.21 -13.15 -9.74
N PHE A 693 -27.32 -12.23 -9.37
CA PHE A 693 -27.67 -11.04 -8.60
C PHE A 693 -28.66 -10.13 -9.36
N LEU A 694 -28.46 -9.99 -10.68
CA LEU A 694 -29.25 -9.19 -11.59
C LEU A 694 -30.64 -9.80 -11.89
N THR A 695 -30.93 -11.04 -11.47
CA THR A 695 -32.27 -11.64 -11.62
C THR A 695 -33.34 -10.92 -10.79
N SER A 696 -32.93 -10.28 -9.71
CA SER A 696 -33.79 -9.53 -8.81
C SER A 696 -33.52 -8.03 -8.95
N PRO A 697 -34.51 -7.16 -8.69
CA PRO A 697 -34.32 -5.72 -8.85
C PRO A 697 -33.17 -5.15 -7.99
N CYS A 698 -32.35 -4.28 -8.57
CA CYS A 698 -31.22 -3.63 -7.90
C CYS A 698 -30.82 -2.33 -8.60
N VAL A 699 -29.93 -1.55 -7.98
CA VAL A 699 -29.24 -0.42 -8.61
C VAL A 699 -27.78 -0.80 -8.87
N ILE A 700 -27.28 -0.47 -10.06
CA ILE A 700 -25.91 -0.80 -10.48
C ILE A 700 -25.04 0.46 -10.39
N PHE A 701 -23.93 0.40 -9.67
CA PHE A 701 -22.84 1.38 -9.73
C PHE A 701 -21.79 0.85 -10.70
N LEU A 702 -21.68 1.48 -11.86
CA LEU A 702 -20.76 1.07 -12.91
C LEU A 702 -19.57 2.02 -12.94
N MET A 703 -18.39 1.50 -12.62
CA MET A 703 -17.16 2.29 -12.66
C MET A 703 -16.69 2.48 -14.10
N LEU A 704 -16.40 3.74 -14.44
CA LEU A 704 -16.01 4.15 -15.78
C LEU A 704 -14.80 5.08 -15.64
N ASP A 705 -13.71 4.76 -16.32
CA ASP A 705 -12.58 5.66 -16.43
C ASP A 705 -12.71 6.47 -17.73
N ILE A 706 -12.92 7.78 -17.57
CA ILE A 706 -13.08 8.71 -18.70
C ILE A 706 -11.73 9.22 -19.23
N GLN A 707 -10.64 9.07 -18.48
CA GLN A 707 -9.30 9.40 -18.98
C GLN A 707 -8.83 8.37 -20.01
N GLN A 708 -9.29 7.12 -19.87
CA GLN A 708 -8.97 6.02 -20.77
C GLN A 708 -10.23 5.42 -21.41
N ILE A 709 -11.06 6.25 -22.04
CA ILE A 709 -12.37 5.83 -22.55
C ILE A 709 -12.30 4.63 -23.51
N GLY A 710 -11.23 4.51 -24.31
CA GLY A 710 -10.97 3.36 -25.17
C GLY A 710 -10.68 2.07 -24.39
N ALA A 711 -9.88 2.15 -23.32
CA ALA A 711 -9.61 1.00 -22.44
C ALA A 711 -10.86 0.60 -21.66
N THR A 712 -11.64 1.57 -21.18
CA THR A 712 -12.95 1.36 -20.56
C THR A 712 -13.89 0.63 -21.52
N LYS A 713 -13.95 1.05 -22.80
CA LYS A 713 -14.75 0.37 -23.83
C LYS A 713 -14.31 -1.09 -24.01
N SER A 714 -13.01 -1.34 -24.13
CA SER A 714 -12.47 -2.71 -24.26
C SER A 714 -12.65 -3.56 -23.00
N ALA A 715 -12.58 -2.97 -21.80
CA ALA A 715 -12.80 -3.67 -20.54
C ALA A 715 -14.27 -4.10 -20.40
N LEU A 716 -15.20 -3.20 -20.73
CA LEU A 716 -16.62 -3.52 -20.83
C LEU A 716 -16.82 -4.65 -21.86
N ASP A 717 -16.29 -4.54 -23.08
CA ASP A 717 -16.47 -5.60 -24.10
C ASP A 717 -15.95 -6.98 -23.66
N ARG A 718 -14.81 -7.02 -22.97
CA ARG A 718 -14.20 -8.27 -22.47
C ARG A 718 -14.91 -8.86 -21.25
N SER A 719 -15.61 -8.05 -20.47
CA SER A 719 -16.27 -8.50 -19.25
C SER A 719 -17.41 -9.49 -19.50
N GLY A 720 -17.86 -9.72 -20.74
CA GLY A 720 -18.90 -10.71 -21.06
C GLY A 720 -20.32 -10.34 -20.60
N ILE A 721 -20.49 -9.29 -19.79
CA ILE A 721 -21.79 -8.73 -19.42
C ILE A 721 -22.43 -8.18 -20.70
N ARG A 722 -23.58 -8.74 -21.12
CA ARG A 722 -24.33 -8.24 -22.29
C ARG A 722 -25.06 -6.96 -21.93
N TYR A 723 -24.32 -5.87 -21.96
CA TYR A 723 -24.68 -4.54 -21.51
C TYR A 723 -26.01 -3.95 -22.00
N GLY A 724 -26.41 -4.22 -23.26
CA GLY A 724 -27.74 -3.85 -23.77
C GLY A 724 -28.93 -4.58 -23.10
N SER A 725 -28.67 -5.52 -22.19
CA SER A 725 -29.66 -6.26 -21.41
C SER A 725 -29.77 -5.82 -19.94
N LEU A 726 -28.90 -4.91 -19.47
CA LEU A 726 -28.98 -4.35 -18.12
C LEU A 726 -30.18 -3.39 -18.05
N LYS A 727 -31.34 -3.93 -17.67
CA LYS A 727 -32.60 -3.17 -17.52
C LYS A 727 -32.71 -2.43 -16.18
N HIS A 728 -31.71 -2.57 -15.32
CA HIS A 728 -31.67 -1.97 -13.98
C HIS A 728 -31.12 -0.53 -14.03
N PRO A 729 -31.52 0.35 -13.10
CA PRO A 729 -30.95 1.70 -13.01
C PRO A 729 -29.43 1.69 -12.85
N ILE A 730 -28.73 2.45 -13.69
CA ILE A 730 -27.25 2.55 -13.68
C ILE A 730 -26.83 3.91 -13.13
N ILE A 731 -25.96 3.89 -12.13
CA ILE A 731 -25.22 5.05 -11.63
C ILE A 731 -23.79 4.94 -12.17
N ALA A 732 -23.40 5.86 -13.04
CA ALA A 732 -22.02 5.93 -13.53
C ALA A 732 -21.09 6.44 -12.42
N VAL A 733 -19.95 5.79 -12.22
CA VAL A 733 -18.93 6.21 -11.25
C VAL A 733 -17.64 6.55 -12.00
N VAL A 734 -17.40 7.84 -12.19
CA VAL A 734 -16.22 8.37 -12.88
C VAL A 734 -15.01 8.32 -11.95
N GLN A 735 -13.96 7.58 -12.31
CA GLN A 735 -12.84 7.33 -11.38
C GLN A 735 -11.87 8.49 -11.19
N SER A 736 -11.59 9.26 -12.24
CA SER A 736 -10.65 10.38 -12.16
C SER A 736 -11.01 11.46 -13.18
N ILE A 737 -10.91 12.72 -12.74
CA ILE A 737 -11.10 13.89 -13.60
C ILE A 737 -9.97 14.94 -13.42
N ARG A 738 -8.92 14.61 -12.66
CA ARG A 738 -7.91 15.61 -12.26
C ARG A 738 -7.08 16.14 -13.43
N GLU A 739 -6.66 15.27 -14.34
CA GLU A 739 -5.92 15.71 -15.53
C GLU A 739 -6.83 16.51 -16.47
N LEU A 740 -8.13 16.17 -16.50
CA LEU A 740 -9.15 16.87 -17.29
C LEU A 740 -9.49 18.24 -16.69
N GLU A 741 -9.41 18.40 -15.37
CA GLU A 741 -9.51 19.70 -14.70
C GLU A 741 -8.35 20.60 -15.09
N GLN A 742 -7.13 20.06 -15.17
CA GLN A 742 -5.95 20.82 -15.56
C GLN A 742 -5.93 21.22 -17.04
N SER A 743 -6.58 20.43 -17.90
CA SER A 743 -6.67 20.70 -19.35
C SER A 743 -7.95 21.43 -19.78
N ASP A 744 -8.83 21.82 -18.84
CA ASP A 744 -10.18 22.38 -19.11
C ASP A 744 -11.08 21.46 -19.97
N SER A 745 -10.83 20.15 -19.98
CA SER A 745 -11.51 19.15 -20.84
C SER A 745 -12.60 18.35 -20.13
N ILE A 746 -12.94 18.67 -18.88
CA ILE A 746 -13.95 17.92 -18.08
C ILE A 746 -15.28 17.78 -18.85
N VAL A 747 -15.75 18.85 -19.48
CA VAL A 747 -17.04 18.87 -20.18
C VAL A 747 -17.06 17.92 -21.37
N GLU A 748 -15.99 17.92 -22.16
CA GLU A 748 -15.85 17.06 -23.34
C GLU A 748 -15.84 15.60 -22.91
N ALA A 749 -15.07 15.26 -21.87
CA ALA A 749 -14.99 13.91 -21.35
C ALA A 749 -16.32 13.41 -20.73
N LEU A 750 -17.04 14.28 -20.00
CA LEU A 750 -18.39 13.96 -19.50
C LEU A 750 -19.37 13.74 -20.66
N ARG A 751 -19.25 14.49 -21.76
CA ARG A 751 -20.07 14.27 -22.95
C ARG A 751 -19.72 12.96 -23.64
N GLU A 752 -18.45 12.66 -23.85
CA GLU A 752 -18.03 11.38 -24.43
C GLU A 752 -18.53 10.20 -23.60
N LEU A 753 -18.51 10.32 -22.27
CA LEU A 753 -19.11 9.34 -21.38
C LEU A 753 -20.61 9.19 -21.62
N LYS A 754 -21.35 10.31 -21.75
CA LYS A 754 -22.79 10.28 -22.06
C LYS A 754 -23.04 9.59 -23.40
N THR A 755 -22.28 9.95 -24.44
CA THR A 755 -22.36 9.32 -25.77
C THR A 755 -22.08 7.82 -25.69
N LEU A 756 -21.02 7.41 -24.98
CA LEU A 756 -20.71 5.99 -24.78
C LEU A 756 -21.87 5.26 -24.09
N CYS A 757 -22.46 5.88 -23.06
CA CYS A 757 -23.60 5.31 -22.36
C CYS A 757 -24.83 5.19 -23.28
N ASP A 758 -25.13 6.21 -24.06
CA ASP A 758 -26.25 6.23 -25.01
C ASP A 758 -26.04 5.19 -26.14
N GLU A 759 -24.84 5.11 -26.72
CA GLU A 759 -24.45 4.11 -27.74
C GLU A 759 -24.62 2.67 -27.24
N ARG A 760 -24.34 2.44 -25.95
CA ARG A 760 -24.43 1.13 -25.31
C ARG A 760 -25.81 0.83 -24.72
N GLY A 761 -26.73 1.79 -24.75
CA GLY A 761 -28.07 1.67 -24.18
C GLY A 761 -28.10 1.75 -22.65
N TYR A 762 -27.07 2.29 -22.01
CA TYR A 762 -27.05 2.55 -20.57
C TYR A 762 -27.91 3.76 -20.25
N ARG A 763 -29.11 3.50 -19.72
CA ARG A 763 -29.92 4.57 -19.15
C ARG A 763 -29.34 4.97 -17.80
N LEU A 764 -28.51 6.01 -17.82
CA LEU A 764 -27.97 6.61 -16.62
C LEU A 764 -29.11 7.16 -15.77
N ALA A 765 -29.27 6.57 -14.58
CA ALA A 765 -30.19 7.02 -13.54
C ALA A 765 -29.47 7.92 -12.51
N GLY A 766 -28.14 7.93 -12.53
CA GLY A 766 -27.31 8.75 -11.68
C GLY A 766 -25.87 8.84 -12.19
N ALA A 767 -25.11 9.79 -11.64
CA ALA A 767 -23.66 9.83 -11.83
C ALA A 767 -22.95 10.30 -10.55
N LEU A 768 -21.77 9.75 -10.31
CA LEU A 768 -20.85 10.13 -9.24
C LEU A 768 -19.46 10.30 -9.83
N VAL A 769 -18.66 11.16 -9.21
CA VAL A 769 -17.25 11.35 -9.52
C VAL A 769 -16.45 10.99 -8.29
N ASN A 770 -15.54 10.04 -8.43
CA ASN A 770 -14.64 9.55 -7.40
C ASN A 770 -13.49 10.54 -7.15
N ASP A 771 -13.83 11.77 -6.75
CA ASP A 771 -12.89 12.83 -6.41
C ASP A 771 -13.13 13.38 -5.00
N GLU A 772 -12.13 14.07 -4.44
CA GLU A 772 -12.21 14.67 -3.10
C GLU A 772 -13.16 15.89 -3.03
N LYS A 773 -13.48 16.53 -4.16
CA LYS A 773 -14.49 17.59 -4.23
C LYS A 773 -15.85 17.00 -4.60
N ASP A 774 -16.76 16.96 -3.62
CA ASP A 774 -18.15 16.51 -3.78
C ASP A 774 -18.93 17.23 -4.89
N VAL A 775 -18.60 18.50 -5.15
CA VAL A 775 -19.22 19.31 -6.22
C VAL A 775 -19.17 18.64 -7.59
N TYR A 776 -18.14 17.86 -7.90
CA TYR A 776 -18.05 17.18 -9.19
C TYR A 776 -19.09 16.08 -9.33
N SER A 777 -19.39 15.37 -8.25
CA SER A 777 -20.49 14.40 -8.24
C SER A 777 -21.83 15.11 -8.43
N VAL A 778 -22.04 16.24 -7.74
CA VAL A 778 -23.27 17.04 -7.86
C VAL A 778 -23.45 17.58 -9.30
N LEU A 779 -22.37 18.08 -9.91
CA LEU A 779 -22.36 18.58 -11.29
C LEU A 779 -22.55 17.47 -12.32
N ALA A 780 -21.78 16.38 -12.23
CA ALA A 780 -21.88 15.26 -13.16
C ALA A 780 -23.30 14.65 -13.13
N ASN A 781 -23.87 14.45 -11.94
CA ASN A 781 -25.24 13.97 -11.80
C ASN A 781 -26.24 14.93 -12.44
N ARG A 782 -26.05 16.25 -12.27
CA ARG A 782 -26.95 17.26 -12.83
C ARG A 782 -26.82 17.41 -14.34
N LEU A 783 -25.63 17.19 -14.91
CA LEU A 783 -25.35 17.37 -16.34
C LEU A 783 -25.64 16.11 -17.17
N LEU A 784 -25.35 14.92 -16.64
CA LEU A 784 -25.43 13.67 -17.40
C LEU A 784 -26.83 13.04 -17.42
N VAL A 785 -27.58 13.19 -16.32
CA VAL A 785 -28.82 12.42 -16.09
C VAL A 785 -30.05 13.06 -16.74
N PRO A 786 -30.32 14.37 -16.63
CA PRO A 786 -31.48 14.98 -17.29
C PRO A 786 -31.23 15.15 -18.79
N ASP A 787 -32.28 15.01 -19.61
CA ASP A 787 -32.21 15.34 -21.04
C ASP A 787 -31.93 16.84 -21.26
N THR A 788 -32.46 17.68 -20.35
CA THR A 788 -32.25 19.13 -20.32
C THR A 788 -31.77 19.56 -18.92
N PRO A 789 -30.44 19.64 -18.69
CA PRO A 789 -29.90 19.82 -17.34
C PRO A 789 -30.15 21.19 -16.72
N PHE A 790 -30.40 22.23 -17.51
CA PHE A 790 -30.83 23.54 -17.02
C PHE A 790 -31.84 24.14 -18.01
N ALA A 791 -33.13 24.04 -17.70
CA ALA A 791 -34.20 24.51 -18.57
C ALA A 791 -34.29 26.04 -18.59
N THR A 792 -33.88 26.71 -17.51
CA THR A 792 -33.89 28.18 -17.40
C THR A 792 -32.62 28.72 -16.75
N VAL A 793 -32.28 29.99 -17.04
CA VAL A 793 -31.18 30.70 -16.35
C VAL A 793 -31.46 30.85 -14.85
N ALA A 794 -32.73 30.98 -14.46
CA ALA A 794 -33.11 31.05 -13.05
C ALA A 794 -32.82 29.74 -12.30
N GLU A 795 -33.09 28.59 -12.93
CA GLU A 795 -32.77 27.26 -12.39
C GLU A 795 -31.26 27.05 -12.25
N GLU A 796 -30.47 27.49 -13.23
CA GLU A 796 -29.01 27.49 -13.16
C GLU A 796 -28.50 28.37 -12.01
N GLN A 797 -28.98 29.62 -11.91
CA GLN A 797 -28.56 30.54 -10.86
C GLN A 797 -28.95 30.03 -9.47
N GLN A 798 -30.13 29.43 -9.34
CA GLN A 798 -30.57 28.79 -8.09
C GLN A 798 -29.69 27.61 -7.72
N PHE A 799 -29.35 26.75 -8.70
CA PHE A 799 -28.45 25.62 -8.48
C PHE A 799 -27.05 26.09 -8.03
N ILE A 800 -26.45 27.04 -8.75
CA ILE A 800 -25.13 27.60 -8.40
C ILE A 800 -25.21 28.31 -7.03
N GLY A 801 -26.28 29.05 -6.75
CA GLY A 801 -26.49 29.72 -5.47
C GLY A 801 -26.59 28.75 -4.28
N GLY A 802 -27.13 27.55 -4.51
CA GLY A 802 -27.21 26.47 -3.52
C GLY A 802 -25.87 25.78 -3.22
N LEU A 803 -24.84 25.96 -4.06
CA LEU A 803 -23.50 25.45 -3.82
C LEU A 803 -22.73 26.32 -2.82
N ALA A 804 -21.75 25.71 -2.14
CA ALA A 804 -20.81 26.43 -1.29
C ALA A 804 -20.06 27.50 -2.09
N GLU A 805 -19.83 28.67 -1.49
CA GLU A 805 -19.32 29.86 -2.18
C GLU A 805 -18.04 29.59 -2.99
N TYR A 806 -17.11 28.82 -2.43
CA TYR A 806 -15.85 28.45 -3.08
C TYR A 806 -16.01 27.56 -4.33
N ASN A 807 -17.13 26.84 -4.45
CA ASN A 807 -17.43 25.97 -5.59
C ASN A 807 -18.20 26.69 -6.71
N ARG A 808 -18.79 27.87 -6.44
CA ARG A 808 -19.72 28.53 -7.37
C ARG A 808 -19.05 28.95 -8.68
N LYS A 809 -17.81 29.43 -8.61
CA LYS A 809 -17.07 29.91 -9.79
C LYS A 809 -16.75 28.77 -10.75
N ASP A 810 -16.25 27.66 -10.23
CA ASP A 810 -15.86 26.48 -11.01
C ASP A 810 -17.11 25.79 -11.58
N ALA A 811 -18.16 25.65 -10.77
CA ALA A 811 -19.45 25.16 -11.25
C ALA A 811 -20.02 26.02 -12.39
N ALA A 812 -19.97 27.36 -12.26
CA ALA A 812 -20.42 28.25 -13.32
C ALA A 812 -19.57 28.12 -14.59
N ALA A 813 -18.26 27.91 -14.47
CA ALA A 813 -17.37 27.68 -15.62
C ALA A 813 -17.71 26.38 -16.35
N ILE A 814 -17.84 25.27 -15.61
CA ILE A 814 -18.19 23.95 -16.17
C ILE A 814 -19.57 24.00 -16.84
N ILE A 815 -20.57 24.63 -16.21
CA ILE A 815 -21.92 24.77 -16.79
C ILE A 815 -21.88 25.62 -18.07
N ARG A 816 -21.12 26.72 -18.10
CA ARG A 816 -20.95 27.53 -19.31
C ARG A 816 -20.30 26.73 -20.43
N SER A 817 -19.22 26.00 -20.14
CA SER A 817 -18.55 25.15 -21.13
C SER A 817 -19.49 24.04 -21.63
N TRP A 818 -20.28 23.42 -20.74
CA TRP A 818 -21.29 22.43 -21.13
C TRP A 818 -22.32 22.99 -22.12
N LYS A 819 -22.77 24.22 -21.88
CA LYS A 819 -23.68 24.93 -22.79
C LYS A 819 -23.00 25.32 -24.11
N ALA A 820 -21.74 25.78 -24.07
CA ALA A 820 -21.00 26.17 -25.26
C ALA A 820 -20.74 24.99 -26.21
N VAL A 821 -20.54 23.79 -25.66
CA VAL A 821 -20.35 22.57 -26.46
C VAL A 821 -21.71 22.00 -26.90
N ALA A 822 -22.83 22.37 -26.25
CA ALA A 822 -24.20 21.91 -26.56
C ALA A 822 -24.98 22.80 -27.54
N ALA A 823 -24.58 24.06 -27.66
CA ALA A 823 -24.95 24.94 -28.77
C ALA A 823 -24.19 24.53 -30.03
#